data_AF-A0A073JRW2-F1
#
_entry.id   AF-A0A073JRW2-F1
#
_cell.length_a   1.000
_cell.length_b   1.000
_cell.length_c   1.000
_cell.angle_alpha   90.00
_cell.angle_beta   90.00
_cell.angle_gamma   90.00
#
_symmetry.space_group_name_H-M   'P 1'
#
loop_
_entity.id
_entity.type
_entity.pdbx_description
1 polymer ?
#
loop_
_entity_poly.entity_id
_entity_poly.type
_entity_poly.pdbx_seq_one_letter_code
_entity_poly.pdbx_strand_id
1 'polypeptide(L)'
;MDIVAPGAEIFSTISTPAKPNTYAKLDGTSMASPVVAGVVSLIKSKHPDLNTYQVEALLKQTADDLGETGYDSKYGHGLVNAIAALNYDVSKLPKYEKKGSAATLESAAAVTLENNTAEKTGALKSPFESQGYKMNLEAGNYAQFTLSATEAFDYKLRLHFYPEGSTEATETVTVNDGFAGRVESGLFKAPSKGTLVAEVMDANGNYAVSGTSTYSLVMNVAESAKDDVATMENPYSVASLPFKSKDMQEGAPTFVSEEGVDTDYYRVQFPYSGYGSVNVEEIAGLNTAISIYPEGKAEDAESYIYGDNGFVNEKESIAFPVQAYQTYIIEVTGNPGVEEFSENRTYGSILPYELTIDMANMPADEDNFSVQNKELDIFSGEPLTAEQSAKMMQSAVAMNLTDKKTALLQQDQDVDLYKVKATEDTIVSTGLAGDPLGETMLKLYEYDEESGVLAEKMDNSLFGMLLGGGAGGQNQLLEANKQYVVAVTSLGSITGQPYELAMNEITKVEKDQHGANNDPETATPITINSSVKDRAIDGGDMDMYYYKPTEDTLTSFSLNVVGMDPAEMAKYPGSLVSHPLYAVLVMEDTNGNGTIDPEEEEKVSPYVELQASISGSFQGKKGVGYFIGVLQHPFFGTLNIREYELSLSAVNGEDEDKDSVVKKNIPSKPLALTAGDNGWTATGLYNGGVEFGDSDYYLFNNNKKQNVTVSVTSPAGLDSVLSIYNHKGRLIQKVDTYFVGDTEEVTVNLNKGRYFIKVEEVNGASSNDPYTVNVKVK
;
A
#
# COMPACT_ATOMS: atom_id res chain seq x y z
N MET A 1 4.37 15.58 5.79
CA MET A 1 2.92 15.31 5.68
C MET A 1 2.18 16.48 6.30
N ASP A 2 1.32 17.19 5.56
CA ASP A 2 0.76 18.48 6.02
C ASP A 2 -0.59 18.40 6.74
N ILE A 3 -1.51 17.57 6.22
CA ILE A 3 -2.85 17.30 6.74
C ILE A 3 -3.26 15.88 6.33
N VAL A 4 -4.29 15.34 6.96
CA VAL A 4 -4.90 14.06 6.57
C VAL A 4 -6.30 14.26 6.00
N ALA A 5 -6.74 13.27 5.23
CA ALA A 5 -8.10 13.17 4.69
C ALA A 5 -8.54 11.71 4.70
N PRO A 6 -9.85 11.43 4.59
CA PRO A 6 -10.34 10.06 4.49
C PRO A 6 -9.69 9.34 3.30
N GLY A 7 -8.98 8.25 3.59
CA GLY A 7 -8.27 7.44 2.61
C GLY A 7 -8.48 5.94 2.78
N ALA A 8 -9.42 5.54 3.63
CA ALA A 8 -9.83 4.15 3.81
C ALA A 8 -11.31 3.99 3.44
N GLU A 9 -11.65 2.89 2.80
CA GLU A 9 -12.97 2.53 2.29
C GLU A 9 -13.61 3.62 1.40
N ILE A 10 -12.80 4.33 0.61
CA ILE A 10 -13.27 5.47 -0.18
C ILE A 10 -14.00 4.98 -1.42
N PHE A 11 -15.32 5.17 -1.41
CA PHE A 11 -16.19 4.81 -2.51
C PHE A 11 -16.05 5.81 -3.67
N SER A 12 -15.62 5.33 -4.84
CA SER A 12 -15.44 6.16 -6.03
C SER A 12 -15.68 5.37 -7.31
N THR A 13 -15.80 6.07 -8.43
CA THR A 13 -15.90 5.47 -9.77
C THR A 13 -14.60 4.79 -10.16
N ILE A 14 -14.68 3.60 -10.75
CA ILE A 14 -13.57 2.89 -11.37
C ILE A 14 -14.02 2.31 -12.72
N SER A 15 -13.09 2.13 -13.63
CA SER A 15 -13.31 1.44 -14.91
C SER A 15 -12.39 0.23 -14.97
N THR A 16 -12.95 -0.97 -15.10
CA THR A 16 -12.19 -2.20 -15.37
C THR A 16 -12.49 -2.70 -16.78
N PRO A 17 -11.64 -3.55 -17.38
CA PRO A 17 -11.92 -4.14 -18.69
C PRO A 17 -13.25 -4.92 -18.73
N ALA A 18 -13.65 -5.54 -17.62
CA ALA A 18 -14.90 -6.29 -17.51
C ALA A 18 -16.12 -5.40 -17.20
N LYS A 19 -15.93 -4.30 -16.45
CA LYS A 19 -16.98 -3.35 -16.06
C LYS A 19 -16.48 -1.91 -16.26
N PRO A 20 -16.70 -1.30 -17.44
CA PRO A 20 -16.15 0.02 -17.77
C PRO A 20 -16.79 1.18 -16.98
N ASN A 21 -17.96 0.96 -16.36
CA ASN A 21 -18.63 1.95 -15.54
C ASN A 21 -19.06 1.30 -14.22
N THR A 22 -18.15 1.24 -13.25
CA THR A 22 -18.45 0.66 -11.94
C THR A 22 -17.92 1.56 -10.82
N TYR A 23 -18.21 1.18 -9.59
CA TYR A 23 -17.69 1.81 -8.39
C TYR A 23 -16.95 0.78 -7.54
N ALA A 24 -16.00 1.24 -6.74
CA ALA A 24 -15.31 0.43 -5.76
C ALA A 24 -14.95 1.28 -4.53
N LYS A 25 -14.81 0.61 -3.39
CA LYS A 25 -14.12 1.17 -2.22
C LYS A 25 -12.64 0.85 -2.35
N LEU A 26 -11.80 1.86 -2.23
CA LEU A 26 -10.35 1.72 -2.29
C LEU A 26 -9.70 2.38 -1.09
N ASP A 27 -8.53 1.84 -0.73
CA ASP A 27 -7.69 2.34 0.35
C ASP A 27 -6.41 2.94 -0.23
N GLY A 28 -5.91 4.00 0.41
CA GLY A 28 -4.61 4.59 0.09
C GLY A 28 -4.54 6.10 0.28
N THR A 29 -3.31 6.60 0.41
CA THR A 29 -3.04 8.05 0.36
C THR A 29 -3.41 8.67 -0.99
N SER A 30 -3.42 7.85 -2.04
CA SER A 30 -3.97 8.18 -3.37
C SER A 30 -5.49 8.44 -3.32
N MET A 31 -6.23 7.86 -2.38
CA MET A 31 -7.66 8.12 -2.15
C MET A 31 -7.90 9.32 -1.23
N ALA A 32 -6.99 9.60 -0.28
CA ALA A 32 -7.06 10.79 0.56
C ALA A 32 -6.76 12.09 -0.22
N SER A 33 -5.77 12.05 -1.11
CA SER A 33 -5.32 13.21 -1.92
C SER A 33 -6.45 13.90 -2.72
N PRO A 34 -7.33 13.20 -3.47
CA PRO A 34 -8.41 13.83 -4.22
C PRO A 34 -9.48 14.49 -3.33
N VAL A 35 -9.65 14.04 -2.08
CA VAL A 35 -10.54 14.72 -1.11
C VAL A 35 -10.02 16.12 -0.82
N VAL A 36 -8.72 16.24 -0.52
CA VAL A 36 -8.07 17.55 -0.29
C VAL A 36 -8.13 18.42 -1.54
N ALA A 37 -7.88 17.85 -2.73
CA ALA A 37 -8.01 18.58 -4.00
C ALA A 37 -9.43 19.12 -4.22
N GLY A 38 -10.45 18.36 -3.84
CA GLY A 38 -11.85 18.79 -3.83
C GLY A 38 -12.06 20.01 -2.93
N VAL A 39 -11.53 20.00 -1.70
CA VAL A 39 -11.61 21.14 -0.78
C VAL A 39 -10.87 22.36 -1.33
N VAL A 40 -9.68 22.18 -1.90
CA VAL A 40 -8.92 23.25 -2.58
C VAL A 40 -9.74 23.88 -3.72
N SER A 41 -10.45 23.08 -4.50
CA SER A 41 -11.31 23.59 -5.59
C SER A 41 -12.43 24.48 -5.06
N LEU A 42 -13.04 24.12 -3.91
CA LEU A 42 -14.06 24.94 -3.25
C LEU A 42 -13.47 26.25 -2.72
N ILE A 43 -12.29 26.19 -2.09
CA ILE A 43 -11.55 27.38 -1.63
C ILE A 43 -11.27 28.32 -2.80
N LYS A 44 -10.71 27.81 -3.91
CA LYS A 44 -10.38 28.62 -5.09
C LYS A 44 -11.60 29.14 -5.82
N SER A 45 -12.73 28.44 -5.78
CA SER A 45 -14.02 28.93 -6.29
C SER A 45 -14.52 30.16 -5.52
N LYS A 46 -14.37 30.16 -4.18
CA LYS A 46 -14.77 31.28 -3.31
C LYS A 46 -13.75 32.41 -3.26
N HIS A 47 -12.46 32.08 -3.27
CA HIS A 47 -11.33 32.99 -3.12
C HIS A 47 -10.30 32.78 -4.25
N PRO A 48 -10.62 33.18 -5.48
CA PRO A 48 -9.78 32.91 -6.65
C PRO A 48 -8.40 33.57 -6.58
N ASP A 49 -8.26 34.67 -5.83
CA ASP A 49 -7.01 35.44 -5.71
C ASP A 49 -6.01 34.84 -4.70
N LEU A 50 -6.40 33.83 -3.91
CA LEU A 50 -5.45 33.18 -3.00
C LEU A 50 -4.38 32.45 -3.80
N ASN A 51 -3.11 32.70 -3.47
CA ASN A 51 -1.99 31.93 -3.98
C ASN A 51 -1.85 30.59 -3.25
N THR A 52 -0.98 29.70 -3.73
CA THR A 52 -0.77 28.36 -3.18
C THR A 52 -0.47 28.37 -1.68
N TYR A 53 0.44 29.23 -1.23
CA TYR A 53 0.80 29.35 0.20
C TYR A 53 -0.38 29.74 1.08
N GLN A 54 -1.23 30.66 0.59
CA GLN A 54 -2.41 31.08 1.34
C GLN A 54 -3.48 29.98 1.41
N VAL A 55 -3.62 29.17 0.35
CA VAL A 55 -4.52 28.01 0.35
C VAL A 55 -4.03 26.94 1.31
N GLU A 56 -2.74 26.63 1.27
CA GLU A 56 -2.12 25.65 2.16
C GLU A 56 -2.23 26.08 3.62
N ALA A 57 -1.90 27.35 3.94
CA ALA A 57 -2.04 27.89 5.28
C ALA A 57 -3.50 27.86 5.76
N LEU A 58 -4.46 28.14 4.86
CA LEU A 58 -5.88 28.05 5.17
C LEU A 58 -6.27 26.62 5.54
N LEU A 59 -5.85 25.62 4.76
CA LEU A 59 -6.10 24.21 5.06
C LEU A 59 -5.52 23.79 6.41
N LYS A 60 -4.24 24.11 6.65
CA LYS A 60 -3.54 23.80 7.91
C LYS A 60 -4.21 24.44 9.13
N GLN A 61 -4.64 25.71 9.03
CA GLN A 61 -5.26 26.42 10.15
C GLN A 61 -6.71 26.03 10.45
N THR A 62 -7.38 25.38 9.50
CA THR A 62 -8.79 25.03 9.62
C THR A 62 -9.03 23.54 9.75
N ALA A 63 -7.98 22.73 9.67
CA ALA A 63 -8.03 21.30 9.91
C ALA A 63 -8.49 21.00 11.35
N ASP A 64 -9.22 19.89 11.50
CA ASP A 64 -9.59 19.36 12.80
C ASP A 64 -8.40 18.58 13.35
N ASP A 65 -7.72 19.17 14.34
CA ASP A 65 -6.57 18.56 15.01
C ASP A 65 -6.96 17.26 15.71
N LEU A 66 -6.37 16.13 15.27
CA LEU A 66 -6.67 14.78 15.75
C LEU A 66 -5.64 14.26 16.75
N GLY A 67 -4.53 14.98 16.94
CA GLY A 67 -3.35 14.52 17.65
C GLY A 67 -2.89 15.48 18.75
N GLU A 68 -1.59 15.71 18.81
CA GLU A 68 -1.04 16.75 19.70
C GLU A 68 -1.39 18.13 19.15
N THR A 69 -1.70 19.07 20.05
CA THR A 69 -2.11 20.42 19.64
C THR A 69 -1.11 21.07 18.69
N GLY A 70 -1.51 21.27 17.43
CA GLY A 70 -0.70 21.89 16.38
C GLY A 70 -0.35 20.92 15.26
N TYR A 71 0.95 20.75 15.00
CA TYR A 71 1.46 19.83 13.99
C TYR A 71 2.04 18.59 14.67
N ASP A 72 1.71 17.41 14.15
CA ASP A 72 2.31 16.14 14.52
C ASP A 72 2.65 15.26 13.29
N SER A 73 3.57 14.31 13.46
CA SER A 73 4.05 13.48 12.35
C SER A 73 3.05 12.41 11.88
N LYS A 74 1.93 12.21 12.58
CA LYS A 74 0.90 11.20 12.26
C LYS A 74 -0.31 11.79 11.54
N TYR A 75 -0.71 13.02 11.87
CA TYR A 75 -1.88 13.68 11.31
C TYR A 75 -1.56 15.01 10.62
N GLY A 76 -0.30 15.46 10.63
CA GLY A 76 0.07 16.80 10.19
C GLY A 76 -0.61 17.84 11.07
N HIS A 77 -1.33 18.78 10.47
CA HIS A 77 -2.19 19.73 11.18
C HIS A 77 -3.61 19.19 11.46
N GLY A 78 -3.90 17.93 11.13
CA GLY A 78 -5.19 17.28 11.37
C GLY A 78 -6.00 16.98 10.11
N LEU A 79 -7.26 16.62 10.31
CA LEU A 79 -8.20 16.24 9.27
C LEU A 79 -8.71 17.45 8.51
N VAL A 80 -8.67 17.41 7.17
CA VAL A 80 -9.19 18.49 6.32
C VAL A 80 -10.66 18.82 6.63
N ASN A 81 -10.96 20.09 6.94
CA ASN A 81 -12.31 20.55 7.24
C ASN A 81 -12.77 21.63 6.25
N ALA A 82 -13.56 21.20 5.26
CA ALA A 82 -14.06 22.09 4.20
C ALA A 82 -14.94 23.24 4.73
N ILE A 83 -15.74 22.98 5.77
CA ILE A 83 -16.67 23.98 6.32
C ILE A 83 -15.87 25.07 7.05
N ALA A 84 -14.89 24.67 7.87
CA ALA A 84 -14.01 25.60 8.55
C ALA A 84 -13.19 26.42 7.54
N ALA A 85 -12.59 25.77 6.53
CA ALA A 85 -11.83 26.43 5.47
C ALA A 85 -12.67 27.48 4.72
N LEU A 86 -13.90 27.13 4.34
CA LEU A 86 -14.79 28.05 3.62
C LEU A 86 -15.32 29.19 4.49
N ASN A 87 -15.41 29.03 5.81
CA ASN A 87 -15.91 30.07 6.72
C ASN A 87 -14.80 30.92 7.36
N TYR A 88 -13.54 30.58 7.12
CA TYR A 88 -12.41 31.30 7.66
C TYR A 88 -12.32 32.73 7.10
N ASP A 89 -11.95 33.68 7.96
CA ASP A 89 -11.69 35.06 7.56
C ASP A 89 -10.30 35.15 6.92
N VAL A 90 -10.24 35.06 5.59
CA VAL A 90 -8.98 35.05 4.82
C VAL A 90 -8.11 36.29 5.03
N SER A 91 -8.65 37.39 5.59
CA SER A 91 -7.84 38.56 5.96
C SER A 91 -6.91 38.32 7.15
N LYS A 92 -7.17 37.26 7.92
CA LYS A 92 -6.35 36.80 9.05
C LYS A 92 -5.28 35.79 8.66
N LEU A 93 -5.26 35.34 7.40
CA LEU A 93 -4.20 34.45 6.93
C LEU A 93 -2.84 35.13 7.11
N PRO A 94 -1.80 34.36 7.48
CA PRO A 94 -0.47 34.88 7.65
C PRO A 94 0.00 35.51 6.33
N LYS A 95 0.49 36.74 6.40
CA LYS A 95 1.12 37.38 5.26
C LYS A 95 2.52 36.80 5.13
N TYR A 96 2.74 36.02 4.07
CA TYR A 96 4.09 35.67 3.66
C TYR A 96 4.68 36.85 2.88
N GLU A 97 5.59 37.59 3.50
CA GLU A 97 6.47 38.52 2.81
C GLU A 97 7.85 37.89 2.72
N LYS A 98 8.26 37.49 1.51
CA LYS A 98 9.63 37.06 1.26
C LYS A 98 10.56 38.24 1.60
N LYS A 99 11.40 38.06 2.62
CA LYS A 99 12.40 39.07 2.99
C LYS A 99 13.29 39.37 1.77
N GLY A 100 13.51 40.65 1.48
CA GLY A 100 14.51 41.08 0.51
C GLY A 100 15.93 40.86 1.04
N SER A 101 16.94 40.86 0.17
CA SER A 101 18.33 40.53 0.53
C SER A 101 18.86 41.37 1.69
N ALA A 102 18.70 42.68 1.63
CA ALA A 102 19.14 43.57 2.70
C ALA A 102 18.47 43.29 4.06
N ALA A 103 17.17 42.95 4.05
CA ALA A 103 16.43 42.62 5.27
C ALA A 103 16.86 41.27 5.88
N THR A 104 17.22 40.29 5.04
CA THR A 104 17.81 39.03 5.48
C THR A 104 19.16 39.27 6.17
N LEU A 105 20.04 40.09 5.58
CA LEU A 105 21.33 40.47 6.19
C LEU A 105 21.19 41.23 7.51
N GLU A 106 20.25 42.18 7.57
CA GLU A 106 20.00 43.01 8.76
C GLU A 106 19.46 42.16 9.93
N SER A 107 18.48 41.30 9.66
CA SER A 107 17.82 40.47 10.68
C SER A 107 18.67 39.28 11.17
N ALA A 108 19.70 38.88 10.44
CA ALA A 108 20.56 37.77 10.82
C ALA A 108 21.43 38.10 12.06
N ALA A 109 21.44 37.19 13.03
CA ALA A 109 22.20 37.31 14.27
C ALA A 109 23.68 36.99 14.02
N ALA A 110 24.59 37.84 14.50
CA ALA A 110 26.02 37.58 14.40
C ALA A 110 26.43 36.38 15.25
N VAL A 111 27.31 35.52 14.71
CA VAL A 111 27.88 34.39 15.44
C VAL A 111 29.38 34.61 15.69
N THR A 112 29.84 34.10 16.82
CA THR A 112 31.27 34.08 17.18
C THR A 112 31.76 32.65 17.01
N LEU A 113 32.85 32.47 16.26
CA LEU A 113 33.49 31.18 16.08
C LEU A 113 34.44 30.92 17.26
N GLU A 114 34.26 29.80 17.95
CA GLU A 114 35.18 29.27 18.96
C GLU A 114 35.89 28.05 18.37
N ASN A 115 37.22 28.09 18.26
CA ASN A 115 38.00 27.05 17.55
C ASN A 115 37.48 26.75 16.13
N ASN A 116 37.11 27.81 15.40
CA ASN A 116 36.50 27.76 14.07
C ASN A 116 35.13 27.08 13.98
N THR A 117 34.46 26.85 15.11
CA THR A 117 33.10 26.29 15.16
C THR A 117 32.15 27.27 15.82
N ALA A 118 30.89 27.31 15.35
CA ALA A 118 29.78 27.95 16.06
C ALA A 118 28.58 27.01 16.09
N GLU A 119 27.89 26.98 17.22
CA GLU A 119 26.66 26.22 17.38
C GLU A 119 25.49 27.16 17.75
N LYS A 120 24.34 26.91 17.15
CA LYS A 120 23.10 27.65 17.40
C LYS A 120 21.93 26.70 17.48
N THR A 121 21.12 26.87 18.52
CA THR A 121 19.82 26.24 18.61
C THR A 121 18.73 27.28 18.48
N GLY A 122 17.59 26.85 17.94
CA GLY A 122 16.43 27.72 17.76
C GLY A 122 15.13 26.93 17.68
N ALA A 123 14.03 27.65 17.59
CA ALA A 123 12.70 27.07 17.39
C ALA A 123 11.86 27.99 16.53
N LEU A 124 11.21 27.46 15.49
CA LEU A 124 10.27 28.20 14.64
C LEU A 124 8.88 28.17 15.27
N LYS A 125 8.21 29.31 15.38
CA LYS A 125 6.92 29.46 16.08
C LYS A 125 5.80 29.97 15.19
N SER A 126 6.10 30.27 13.93
CA SER A 126 5.15 30.77 12.96
C SER A 126 5.39 30.19 11.56
N PRO A 127 4.37 30.17 10.69
CA PRO A 127 4.49 29.57 9.37
C PRO A 127 5.51 30.33 8.53
N PHE A 128 6.38 29.59 7.85
CA PHE A 128 7.47 30.13 7.03
C PHE A 128 8.42 31.07 7.79
N GLU A 129 8.45 30.98 9.13
CA GLU A 129 9.45 31.68 9.92
C GLU A 129 10.84 31.24 9.49
N SER A 130 11.76 32.21 9.46
CA SER A 130 13.17 31.95 9.20
C SER A 130 14.05 32.65 10.24
N GLN A 131 15.10 31.96 10.66
CA GLN A 131 16.10 32.47 11.60
C GLN A 131 17.47 32.47 10.91
N GLY A 132 18.07 33.66 10.80
CA GLY A 132 19.35 33.86 10.12
C GLY A 132 20.50 34.01 11.10
N TYR A 133 21.63 33.40 10.77
CA TYR A 133 22.90 33.52 11.49
C TYR A 133 23.99 33.98 10.54
N LYS A 134 24.78 34.98 10.93
CA LYS A 134 25.79 35.58 10.04
C LYS A 134 27.20 35.52 10.61
N MET A 135 28.15 35.21 9.73
CA MET A 135 29.58 35.20 10.00
C MET A 135 30.35 35.87 8.86
N ASN A 136 31.51 36.42 9.18
CA ASN A 136 32.42 36.96 8.17
C ASN A 136 33.41 35.89 7.75
N LEU A 137 33.66 35.80 6.44
CA LEU A 137 34.60 34.86 5.84
C LEU A 137 35.64 35.63 5.02
N GLU A 138 36.88 35.18 5.06
CA GLU A 138 37.91 35.61 4.11
C GLU A 138 37.75 34.85 2.78
N ALA A 139 38.33 35.39 1.71
CA ALA A 139 38.28 34.73 0.40
C ALA A 139 38.93 33.34 0.45
N GLY A 140 38.26 32.33 -0.10
CA GLY A 140 38.72 30.94 -0.14
C GLY A 140 38.42 30.13 1.13
N ASN A 141 37.88 30.74 2.19
CA ASN A 141 37.44 29.97 3.36
C ASN A 141 36.29 29.03 3.00
N TYR A 142 36.29 27.86 3.62
CA TYR A 142 35.21 26.89 3.55
C TYR A 142 34.35 26.98 4.81
N ALA A 143 33.03 26.96 4.66
CA ALA A 143 32.07 26.89 5.74
C ALA A 143 31.17 25.66 5.54
N GLN A 144 31.26 24.69 6.45
CA GLN A 144 30.39 23.52 6.52
C GLN A 144 29.27 23.75 7.52
N PHE A 145 28.07 23.36 7.13
CA PHE A 145 26.88 23.46 7.95
C PHE A 145 26.34 22.06 8.23
N THR A 146 25.87 21.83 9.45
CA THR A 146 25.10 20.64 9.82
C THR A 146 23.88 21.11 10.59
N LEU A 147 22.70 20.85 10.04
CA LEU A 147 21.41 21.27 10.58
C LEU A 147 20.60 20.03 10.93
N SER A 148 20.37 19.83 12.22
CA SER A 148 19.56 18.73 12.75
C SER A 148 18.23 19.28 13.27
N ALA A 149 17.14 18.56 13.00
CA ALA A 149 15.79 18.91 13.40
C ALA A 149 15.17 17.87 14.35
N THR A 150 14.10 18.24 15.04
CA THR A 150 13.22 17.24 15.69
C THR A 150 12.51 16.39 14.63
N GLU A 151 12.34 15.09 14.90
CA GLU A 151 11.91 14.05 13.93
C GLU A 151 10.72 14.42 13.04
N ALA A 152 9.80 15.27 13.53
CA ALA A 152 8.58 15.61 12.82
C ALA A 152 8.76 16.72 11.75
N PHE A 153 9.87 17.46 11.75
CA PHE A 153 10.03 18.68 10.95
C PHE A 153 11.13 18.55 9.90
N ASP A 154 10.89 19.18 8.75
CA ASP A 154 11.72 19.09 7.55
C ASP A 154 12.43 20.42 7.36
N TYR A 155 13.52 20.60 8.09
CA TYR A 155 14.26 21.87 8.07
C TYR A 155 15.15 21.94 6.84
N LYS A 156 15.32 23.14 6.30
CA LYS A 156 16.24 23.45 5.21
C LYS A 156 17.11 24.66 5.52
N LEU A 157 18.22 24.76 4.80
CA LEU A 157 19.18 25.85 4.95
C LEU A 157 19.29 26.67 3.66
N ARG A 158 19.22 27.99 3.78
CA ARG A 158 19.58 28.92 2.70
C ARG A 158 20.82 29.71 3.07
N LEU A 159 21.84 29.60 2.23
CA LEU A 159 23.11 30.27 2.41
C LEU A 159 23.15 31.48 1.48
N HIS A 160 23.25 32.68 2.05
CA HIS A 160 23.30 33.93 1.30
C HIS A 160 24.66 34.62 1.51
N PHE A 161 25.43 34.78 0.44
CA PHE A 161 26.74 35.41 0.52
C PHE A 161 26.70 36.87 0.06
N TYR A 162 27.19 37.77 0.92
CA TYR A 162 27.25 39.20 0.72
C TYR A 162 28.71 39.64 0.65
N PRO A 163 29.23 40.09 -0.50
CA PRO A 163 30.58 40.64 -0.59
C PRO A 163 30.77 41.81 0.38
N GLU A 164 32.01 42.03 0.81
CA GLU A 164 32.34 43.10 1.78
C GLU A 164 31.76 44.46 1.34
N GLY A 165 30.88 45.02 2.17
CA GLY A 165 30.20 46.30 1.92
C GLY A 165 28.92 46.23 1.08
N SER A 166 28.52 45.06 0.59
CA SER A 166 27.25 44.84 -0.12
C SER A 166 26.08 44.62 0.85
N THR A 167 24.88 45.01 0.40
CA THR A 167 23.60 44.63 1.05
C THR A 167 22.77 43.68 0.19
N GLU A 168 23.28 43.35 -1.00
CA GLU A 168 22.71 42.37 -1.92
C GLU A 168 23.60 41.13 -1.95
N ALA A 169 22.97 39.96 -1.82
CA ALA A 169 23.66 38.69 -1.93
C ALA A 169 24.04 38.42 -3.39
N THR A 170 25.29 38.06 -3.64
CA THR A 170 25.75 37.68 -4.98
C THR A 170 25.52 36.20 -5.26
N GLU A 171 25.44 35.38 -4.21
CA GLU A 171 25.19 33.95 -4.29
C GLU A 171 24.15 33.54 -3.27
N THR A 172 23.27 32.61 -3.65
CA THR A 172 22.29 32.00 -2.77
C THR A 172 22.19 30.51 -3.06
N VAL A 173 22.58 29.69 -2.08
CA VAL A 173 22.54 28.23 -2.15
C VAL A 173 21.42 27.74 -1.24
N THR A 174 20.62 26.78 -1.70
CA THR A 174 19.62 26.10 -0.86
C THR A 174 20.05 24.65 -0.65
N VAL A 175 20.06 24.22 0.60
CA VAL A 175 20.36 22.85 1.05
C VAL A 175 19.06 22.28 1.62
N ASN A 176 18.54 21.25 0.96
CA ASN A 176 17.26 20.59 1.26
C ASN A 176 17.31 19.16 0.69
N ASP A 177 18.30 18.39 1.15
CA ASP A 177 18.57 17.04 0.63
C ASP A 177 17.97 15.95 1.53
N GLY A 178 17.67 16.27 2.79
CA GLY A 178 17.00 15.40 3.75
C GLY A 178 15.48 15.52 3.70
N PHE A 179 14.81 14.57 4.34
CA PHE A 179 13.39 14.65 4.69
C PHE A 179 13.22 14.98 6.18
N ALA A 180 11.98 15.11 6.64
CA ALA A 180 11.65 15.36 8.05
C ALA A 180 12.46 14.50 9.03
N GLY A 181 13.08 15.16 10.01
CA GLY A 181 13.91 14.52 11.03
C GLY A 181 15.32 14.13 10.60
N ARG A 182 15.63 14.15 9.30
CA ARG A 182 16.99 13.90 8.81
C ARG A 182 17.84 15.17 8.91
N VAL A 183 19.16 14.96 8.82
CA VAL A 183 20.15 16.03 8.88
C VAL A 183 20.27 16.69 7.50
N GLU A 184 20.33 18.00 7.49
CA GLU A 184 20.76 18.79 6.33
C GLU A 184 22.21 19.21 6.50
N SER A 185 22.98 19.18 5.42
CA SER A 185 24.37 19.61 5.48
C SER A 185 24.87 20.12 4.15
N GLY A 186 25.71 21.15 4.20
CA GLY A 186 26.20 21.81 3.00
C GLY A 186 27.54 22.48 3.23
N LEU A 187 28.33 22.50 2.17
CA LEU A 187 29.61 23.18 2.12
C LEU A 187 29.49 24.45 1.28
N PHE A 188 30.15 25.53 1.72
CA PHE A 188 30.21 26.78 0.99
C PHE A 188 31.65 27.30 0.95
N LYS A 189 32.18 27.53 -0.26
CA LYS A 189 33.47 28.19 -0.47
C LYS A 189 33.26 29.68 -0.72
N ALA A 190 33.86 30.54 0.11
CA ALA A 190 33.72 31.99 -0.04
C ALA A 190 34.45 32.50 -1.30
N PRO A 191 33.76 33.06 -2.30
CA PRO A 191 34.39 33.52 -3.55
C PRO A 191 35.24 34.78 -3.36
N SER A 192 34.92 35.57 -2.34
CA SER A 192 35.65 36.78 -1.94
C SER A 192 35.54 36.96 -0.43
N LYS A 193 36.16 38.00 0.11
CA LYS A 193 35.88 38.42 1.48
C LYS A 193 34.45 38.96 1.59
N GLY A 194 33.73 38.59 2.65
CA GLY A 194 32.33 38.99 2.82
C GLY A 194 31.65 38.40 4.05
N THR A 195 30.32 38.54 4.10
CA THR A 195 29.45 37.99 5.14
C THR A 195 28.59 36.88 4.55
N LEU A 196 28.63 35.70 5.16
CA LEU A 196 27.73 34.60 4.86
C LEU A 196 26.60 34.57 5.88
N VAL A 197 25.36 34.50 5.40
CA VAL A 197 24.16 34.31 6.22
C VAL A 197 23.62 32.91 6.00
N ALA A 198 23.57 32.12 7.06
CA ALA A 198 22.92 30.82 7.14
C ALA A 198 21.49 31.02 7.68
N GLU A 199 20.50 30.92 6.80
CA GLU A 199 19.09 31.09 7.12
C GLU A 199 18.39 29.73 7.24
N VAL A 200 17.96 29.41 8.46
CA VAL A 200 17.22 28.19 8.81
C VAL A 200 15.73 28.44 8.67
N MET A 201 15.03 27.53 8.00
CA MET A 201 13.57 27.53 7.89
C MET A 201 13.03 26.11 7.67
N ASP A 202 11.76 25.85 7.92
CA ASP A 202 11.12 24.59 7.51
C ASP A 202 10.83 24.61 5.99
N ALA A 203 11.04 23.49 5.32
CA ALA A 203 10.89 23.28 3.90
C ALA A 203 9.46 23.56 3.42
N ASN A 204 8.49 23.16 4.24
CA ASN A 204 7.04 23.21 4.02
C ASN A 204 6.35 24.27 4.90
N GLY A 205 7.14 25.06 5.64
CA GLY A 205 6.65 26.09 6.56
C GLY A 205 5.96 25.54 7.81
N ASN A 206 6.19 24.28 8.16
CA ASN A 206 5.65 23.63 9.35
C ASN A 206 6.33 24.17 10.63
N TYR A 207 5.56 24.21 11.72
CA TYR A 207 6.01 24.74 13.00
C TYR A 207 5.09 24.27 14.14
N ALA A 208 5.60 24.28 15.37
CA ALA A 208 4.83 24.05 16.57
C ALA A 208 4.75 25.32 17.40
N VAL A 209 3.52 25.77 17.70
CA VAL A 209 3.27 26.95 18.56
C VAL A 209 3.83 26.75 19.97
N SER A 210 3.87 25.50 20.45
CA SER A 210 4.51 25.10 21.72
C SER A 210 6.02 25.36 21.76
N GLY A 211 6.66 25.51 20.59
CA GLY A 211 8.10 25.66 20.44
C GLY A 211 8.87 24.33 20.37
N THR A 212 8.20 23.20 20.09
CA THR A 212 8.83 21.87 19.93
C THR A 212 9.43 21.64 18.53
N SER A 213 9.13 22.50 17.56
CA SER A 213 9.84 22.63 16.29
C SER A 213 11.19 23.27 16.55
N THR A 214 12.14 22.50 17.07
CA THR A 214 13.49 22.95 17.40
C THR A 214 14.51 22.43 16.40
N TYR A 215 15.61 23.16 16.26
CA TYR A 215 16.76 22.73 15.47
C TYR A 215 18.08 23.01 16.20
N SER A 216 19.14 22.31 15.78
CA SER A 216 20.53 22.64 16.06
C SER A 216 21.28 22.86 14.75
N LEU A 217 21.97 23.99 14.63
CA LEU A 217 22.82 24.36 13.52
C LEU A 217 24.26 24.45 14.00
N VAL A 218 25.11 23.56 13.49
CA VAL A 218 26.57 23.60 13.68
C VAL A 218 27.20 24.19 12.42
N MET A 219 28.11 25.14 12.60
CA MET A 219 28.86 25.81 11.55
C MET A 219 30.35 25.60 11.81
N ASN A 220 31.06 24.95 10.90
CA ASN A 220 32.50 24.76 10.96
C ASN A 220 33.17 25.55 9.84
N VAL A 221 34.21 26.30 10.15
CA VAL A 221 34.95 27.11 9.18
C VAL A 221 36.38 26.59 9.05
N ALA A 222 36.90 26.51 7.83
CA ALA A 222 38.29 26.18 7.57
C ALA A 222 38.92 27.24 6.66
N GLU A 223 40.17 27.61 6.94
CA GLU A 223 40.90 28.62 6.16
C GLU A 223 41.20 28.14 4.74
N SER A 224 41.39 26.82 4.57
CA SER A 224 41.62 26.14 3.30
C SER A 224 41.11 24.71 3.39
N ALA A 225 40.84 24.09 2.23
CA ALA A 225 40.71 22.65 2.13
C ALA A 225 42.05 22.04 2.57
N LYS A 226 42.03 21.08 3.49
CA LYS A 226 43.20 20.22 3.65
C LYS A 226 43.12 19.24 2.50
N ASP A 227 43.82 19.56 1.42
CA ASP A 227 43.94 18.73 0.24
C ASP A 227 44.40 17.31 0.63
N ASP A 228 43.70 16.30 0.12
CA ASP A 228 43.86 14.91 0.55
C ASP A 228 45.14 14.30 -0.05
N VAL A 229 45.87 13.52 0.75
CA VAL A 229 47.21 12.99 0.39
C VAL A 229 47.11 11.71 -0.43
N ALA A 230 45.91 11.16 -0.58
CA ALA A 230 45.63 9.82 -1.06
C ALA A 230 45.03 9.80 -2.46
N THR A 231 45.84 10.20 -3.45
CA THR A 231 45.49 10.04 -4.87
C THR A 231 45.63 8.59 -5.32
N MET A 232 45.14 8.28 -6.52
CA MET A 232 45.35 6.97 -7.15
C MET A 232 46.83 6.56 -7.22
N GLU A 233 47.74 7.50 -7.44
CA GLU A 233 49.19 7.26 -7.48
C GLU A 233 49.81 7.07 -6.10
N ASN A 234 49.18 7.58 -5.03
CA ASN A 234 49.70 7.55 -3.68
C ASN A 234 48.61 7.18 -2.64
N PRO A 235 48.03 5.97 -2.71
CA PRO A 235 46.94 5.57 -1.82
C PRO A 235 47.38 5.42 -0.35
N TYR A 236 46.45 5.64 0.58
CA TYR A 236 46.64 5.31 1.99
C TYR A 236 46.94 3.81 2.17
N SER A 237 48.01 3.50 2.89
CA SER A 237 48.41 2.11 3.14
C SER A 237 47.69 1.51 4.34
N VAL A 238 46.90 0.46 4.11
CA VAL A 238 46.21 -0.30 5.17
C VAL A 238 47.17 -1.36 5.73
N ALA A 239 47.81 -1.06 6.86
CA ALA A 239 48.87 -1.91 7.42
C ALA A 239 48.35 -3.17 8.17
N SER A 240 47.13 -3.12 8.71
CA SER A 240 46.54 -4.21 9.49
C SER A 240 45.02 -4.15 9.47
N LEU A 241 44.37 -5.32 9.60
CA LEU A 241 42.92 -5.47 9.73
C LEU A 241 42.54 -5.91 11.16
N PRO A 242 41.44 -5.43 11.75
CA PRO A 242 40.56 -4.39 11.22
C PRO A 242 41.27 -3.03 11.16
N PHE A 243 40.99 -2.27 10.11
CA PHE A 243 41.47 -0.91 9.90
C PHE A 243 40.36 0.09 10.17
N LYS A 244 40.71 1.24 10.76
CA LYS A 244 39.82 2.38 10.96
C LYS A 244 40.53 3.67 10.59
N SER A 245 39.96 4.48 9.72
CA SER A 245 40.58 5.74 9.27
C SER A 245 40.82 6.71 10.43
N LYS A 246 39.98 6.70 11.47
CA LYS A 246 40.15 7.57 12.65
C LYS A 246 41.42 7.33 13.47
N ASP A 247 42.04 6.17 13.34
CA ASP A 247 43.29 5.84 14.06
C ASP A 247 44.54 6.40 13.35
N MET A 248 44.36 7.04 12.20
CA MET A 248 45.41 7.74 11.46
C MET A 248 45.83 9.00 12.23
N GLN A 249 47.11 9.08 12.61
CA GLN A 249 47.62 10.13 13.51
C GLN A 249 47.80 11.52 12.86
N GLU A 250 47.82 11.62 11.53
CA GLU A 250 47.88 12.88 10.76
C GLU A 250 46.89 12.84 9.59
N GLY A 251 46.06 13.88 9.48
CA GLY A 251 45.17 14.11 8.32
C GLY A 251 44.06 13.08 8.17
N ALA A 252 43.08 13.08 9.08
CA ALA A 252 41.88 12.28 8.85
C ALA A 252 41.24 12.71 7.52
N PRO A 253 40.89 11.75 6.65
CA PRO A 253 40.53 12.02 5.26
C PRO A 253 39.21 12.79 5.19
N THR A 254 39.11 13.71 4.23
CA THR A 254 37.99 14.63 4.06
C THR A 254 37.66 14.76 2.59
N PHE A 255 36.38 14.82 2.22
CA PHE A 255 35.99 15.00 0.82
C PHE A 255 36.01 16.48 0.41
N VAL A 256 37.17 17.09 0.17
CA VAL A 256 37.27 18.47 -0.34
C VAL A 256 38.32 18.60 -1.43
N SER A 257 37.86 18.73 -2.67
CA SER A 257 38.73 19.01 -3.83
C SER A 257 38.59 20.46 -4.32
N GLU A 258 39.67 21.03 -4.88
CA GLU A 258 39.60 22.27 -5.66
C GLU A 258 39.03 22.05 -7.08
N GLU A 259 39.07 20.81 -7.57
CA GLU A 259 38.62 20.39 -8.91
C GLU A 259 37.65 19.20 -8.79
N GLY A 260 36.35 19.43 -8.99
CA GLY A 260 35.35 18.37 -9.06
C GLY A 260 35.05 17.63 -7.75
N VAL A 261 34.63 16.37 -7.89
CA VAL A 261 34.31 15.44 -6.80
C VAL A 261 35.60 14.86 -6.22
N ASP A 262 35.70 14.82 -4.90
CA ASP A 262 36.87 14.27 -4.22
C ASP A 262 36.78 12.75 -4.05
N THR A 263 37.90 12.05 -4.22
CA THR A 263 38.01 10.59 -4.17
C THR A 263 39.29 10.17 -3.47
N ASP A 264 39.12 9.38 -2.42
CA ASP A 264 40.21 8.86 -1.60
C ASP A 264 40.52 7.40 -1.92
N TYR A 265 41.82 7.09 -1.97
CA TYR A 265 42.31 5.78 -2.37
C TYR A 265 43.00 5.04 -1.22
N TYR A 266 42.61 3.80 -0.98
CA TYR A 266 43.20 2.91 0.02
C TYR A 266 43.77 1.66 -0.63
N ARG A 267 45.00 1.30 -0.25
CA ARG A 267 45.69 0.09 -0.70
C ARG A 267 45.72 -0.93 0.43
N VAL A 268 45.06 -2.07 0.22
CA VAL A 268 44.92 -3.13 1.21
C VAL A 268 45.35 -4.49 0.65
N GLN A 269 46.01 -5.30 1.47
CA GLN A 269 46.33 -6.69 1.16
C GLN A 269 45.72 -7.61 2.22
N PHE A 270 44.98 -8.62 1.79
CA PHE A 270 44.34 -9.56 2.69
C PHE A 270 45.22 -10.78 2.97
N PRO A 271 45.38 -11.22 4.23
CA PRO A 271 46.32 -12.28 4.61
C PRO A 271 45.86 -13.70 4.24
N TYR A 272 44.57 -13.93 4.00
CA TYR A 272 43.99 -15.22 3.61
C TYR A 272 42.77 -15.00 2.71
N SER A 273 42.27 -16.06 2.07
CA SER A 273 41.05 -15.98 1.26
C SER A 273 39.82 -16.02 2.16
N GLY A 274 38.84 -15.16 1.90
CA GLY A 274 37.64 -14.99 2.72
C GLY A 274 36.74 -13.91 2.12
N TYR A 275 36.05 -13.15 2.96
CA TYR A 275 35.38 -11.92 2.53
C TYR A 275 35.97 -10.70 3.26
N GLY A 276 36.16 -9.64 2.50
CA GLY A 276 36.46 -8.31 3.03
C GLY A 276 35.15 -7.54 3.24
N SER A 277 35.12 -6.65 4.22
CA SER A 277 34.06 -5.66 4.38
C SER A 277 34.66 -4.26 4.42
N VAL A 278 34.00 -3.33 3.77
CA VAL A 278 34.36 -1.91 3.71
C VAL A 278 33.11 -1.14 4.13
N ASN A 279 33.24 -0.27 5.12
CA ASN A 279 32.11 0.50 5.65
C ASN A 279 32.53 1.96 5.81
N VAL A 280 31.78 2.87 5.22
CA VAL A 280 31.88 4.31 5.39
C VAL A 280 30.69 4.73 6.24
N GLU A 281 30.98 5.30 7.41
CA GLU A 281 29.93 5.85 8.28
C GLU A 281 29.24 7.05 7.61
N GLU A 282 28.02 7.33 8.05
CA GLU A 282 27.21 8.46 7.55
C GLU A 282 28.00 9.77 7.61
N ILE A 283 28.06 10.48 6.48
CA ILE A 283 28.61 11.82 6.40
C ILE A 283 27.48 12.78 6.05
N ALA A 284 27.24 13.73 6.93
CA ALA A 284 26.15 14.66 6.76
C ALA A 284 26.28 15.43 5.43
N GLY A 285 25.28 15.33 4.56
CA GLY A 285 25.12 16.08 3.31
C GLY A 285 25.86 15.47 2.13
N LEU A 286 26.45 14.28 2.27
CA LEU A 286 27.10 13.57 1.18
C LEU A 286 26.36 12.26 0.88
N ASN A 287 26.27 11.94 -0.41
CA ASN A 287 26.18 10.57 -0.88
C ASN A 287 27.61 10.04 -1.02
N THR A 288 27.90 8.81 -0.63
CA THR A 288 29.24 8.22 -0.79
C THR A 288 29.15 6.94 -1.60
N ALA A 289 30.09 6.73 -2.52
CA ALA A 289 30.24 5.45 -3.20
C ALA A 289 31.55 4.78 -2.81
N ILE A 290 31.54 3.45 -2.82
CA ILE A 290 32.72 2.61 -2.65
C ILE A 290 32.94 1.84 -3.95
N SER A 291 34.20 1.79 -4.36
CA SER A 291 34.65 1.09 -5.54
C SER A 291 35.87 0.25 -5.21
N ILE A 292 35.86 -1.03 -5.61
CA ILE A 292 36.91 -1.98 -5.20
C ILE A 292 37.36 -2.79 -6.40
N TYR A 293 38.68 -2.86 -6.61
CA TYR A 293 39.27 -3.62 -7.70
C TYR A 293 40.68 -4.12 -7.32
N PRO A 294 41.15 -5.24 -7.92
CA PRO A 294 42.53 -5.68 -7.76
C PRO A 294 43.51 -4.60 -8.24
N GLU A 295 44.64 -4.44 -7.56
CA GLU A 295 45.66 -3.45 -7.95
C GLU A 295 46.12 -3.69 -9.41
N GLY A 296 46.08 -2.62 -10.22
CA GLY A 296 46.40 -2.67 -11.66
C GLY A 296 45.23 -3.03 -12.58
N LYS A 297 44.00 -3.13 -12.06
CA LYS A 297 42.77 -3.45 -12.81
C LYS A 297 41.74 -2.32 -12.89
N ALA A 298 42.15 -1.07 -12.66
CA ALA A 298 41.24 0.08 -12.68
C ALA A 298 40.45 0.25 -14.00
N GLU A 299 41.04 -0.10 -15.16
CA GLU A 299 40.38 -0.01 -16.47
C GLU A 299 39.52 -1.24 -16.82
N ASP A 300 39.50 -2.26 -15.98
CA ASP A 300 38.81 -3.53 -16.21
C ASP A 300 37.45 -3.51 -15.51
N ALA A 301 36.43 -2.99 -16.20
CA ALA A 301 35.08 -2.83 -15.64
C ALA A 301 34.47 -4.15 -15.13
N GLU A 302 34.91 -5.32 -15.63
CA GLU A 302 34.46 -6.64 -15.14
C GLU A 302 35.09 -7.03 -13.78
N SER A 303 36.15 -6.32 -13.36
CA SER A 303 36.84 -6.54 -12.07
C SER A 303 36.42 -5.57 -10.97
N TYR A 304 35.47 -4.68 -11.26
CA TYR A 304 35.06 -3.58 -10.41
C TYR A 304 33.85 -4.00 -9.56
N ILE A 305 33.97 -3.86 -8.25
CA ILE A 305 32.86 -3.99 -7.31
C ILE A 305 32.46 -2.59 -6.90
N TYR A 306 31.21 -2.21 -7.17
CA TYR A 306 30.70 -0.87 -6.96
C TYR A 306 29.48 -0.92 -6.05
N GLY A 307 29.44 -0.01 -5.08
CA GLY A 307 28.32 0.17 -4.17
C GLY A 307 28.06 1.66 -3.99
N ASP A 308 26.80 2.02 -4.16
CA ASP A 308 26.25 3.36 -3.99
C ASP A 308 24.77 3.22 -3.63
N ASN A 309 24.43 3.49 -2.38
CA ASN A 309 23.03 3.51 -1.92
C ASN A 309 22.24 4.67 -2.55
N GLY A 310 22.90 5.65 -3.17
CA GLY A 310 22.26 6.72 -3.95
C GLY A 310 21.62 7.81 -3.10
N PHE A 311 21.71 7.72 -1.77
CA PHE A 311 21.07 8.63 -0.83
C PHE A 311 22.11 9.43 -0.02
N VAL A 312 21.82 10.70 0.20
CA VAL A 312 22.63 11.53 1.12
C VAL A 312 22.38 11.17 2.57
N ASN A 313 23.39 11.36 3.43
CA ASN A 313 23.30 11.03 4.87
C ASN A 313 23.01 9.54 5.13
N GLU A 314 23.49 8.65 4.28
CA GLU A 314 23.41 7.21 4.53
C GLU A 314 24.81 6.62 4.66
N LYS A 315 24.88 5.47 5.34
CA LYS A 315 26.11 4.70 5.40
C LYS A 315 26.30 4.01 4.06
N GLU A 316 27.55 3.89 3.63
CA GLU A 316 27.90 3.07 2.49
C GLU A 316 28.68 1.85 2.98
N SER A 317 28.26 0.66 2.58
CA SER A 317 28.96 -0.56 2.95
C SER A 317 29.07 -1.44 1.72
N ILE A 318 30.17 -2.19 1.63
CA ILE A 318 30.36 -3.24 0.63
C ILE A 318 31.02 -4.43 1.30
N ALA A 319 30.59 -5.63 0.94
CA ALA A 319 31.40 -6.82 1.16
C ALA A 319 31.70 -7.53 -0.15
N PHE A 320 32.85 -8.20 -0.17
CA PHE A 320 33.35 -8.81 -1.39
C PHE A 320 34.29 -9.98 -1.11
N PRO A 321 34.34 -10.98 -2.01
CA PRO A 321 35.30 -12.07 -1.91
C PRO A 321 36.72 -11.54 -2.08
N VAL A 322 37.62 -12.03 -1.26
CA VAL A 322 39.04 -11.67 -1.31
C VAL A 322 39.92 -12.90 -1.40
N GLN A 323 41.00 -12.77 -2.15
CA GLN A 323 41.99 -13.82 -2.34
C GLN A 323 43.20 -13.58 -1.45
N ALA A 324 43.73 -14.66 -0.86
CA ALA A 324 44.93 -14.61 -0.04
C ALA A 324 46.09 -13.91 -0.77
N TYR A 325 46.67 -12.90 -0.10
CA TYR A 325 47.81 -12.11 -0.57
C TYR A 325 47.57 -11.27 -1.84
N GLN A 326 46.35 -11.23 -2.36
CA GLN A 326 45.98 -10.30 -3.42
C GLN A 326 45.88 -8.88 -2.83
N THR A 327 46.41 -7.90 -3.55
CA THR A 327 46.26 -6.48 -3.20
C THR A 327 45.07 -5.91 -3.94
N TYR A 328 44.27 -5.12 -3.24
CA TYR A 328 43.11 -4.39 -3.75
C TYR A 328 43.30 -2.88 -3.52
N ILE A 329 42.72 -2.11 -4.42
CA ILE A 329 42.48 -0.68 -4.25
C ILE A 329 41.01 -0.50 -3.90
N ILE A 330 40.76 0.28 -2.85
CA ILE A 330 39.44 0.74 -2.45
C ILE A 330 39.40 2.25 -2.73
N GLU A 331 38.56 2.65 -3.66
CA GLU A 331 38.19 4.01 -3.99
C GLU A 331 36.95 4.39 -3.18
N VAL A 332 37.00 5.51 -2.45
CA VAL A 332 35.85 6.08 -1.74
C VAL A 332 35.58 7.45 -2.33
N THR A 333 34.40 7.65 -2.91
CA THR A 333 34.04 8.86 -3.66
C THR A 333 32.96 9.67 -2.92
N GLY A 334 33.19 10.97 -2.72
CA GLY A 334 32.22 11.89 -2.10
C GLY A 334 31.29 12.57 -3.12
N ASN A 335 30.06 12.09 -3.23
CA ASN A 335 29.02 12.47 -4.23
C ASN A 335 29.31 11.95 -5.64
N PRO A 336 29.26 10.62 -5.86
CA PRO A 336 29.33 10.04 -7.20
C PRO A 336 28.27 10.64 -8.13
N GLY A 337 28.60 10.80 -9.42
CA GLY A 337 27.63 11.18 -10.46
C GLY A 337 27.22 12.66 -10.51
N VAL A 338 27.74 13.52 -9.64
CA VAL A 338 27.54 14.98 -9.77
C VAL A 338 28.38 15.50 -10.94
N GLU A 339 27.74 15.78 -12.09
CA GLU A 339 28.40 16.46 -13.20
C GLU A 339 28.76 17.91 -12.81
N GLU A 340 29.87 18.45 -13.35
CA GLU A 340 30.34 19.84 -13.19
C GLU A 340 29.28 20.92 -13.54
N PHE A 341 28.12 20.55 -14.09
CA PHE A 341 27.05 21.44 -14.54
C PHE A 341 26.06 21.87 -13.46
N SER A 342 26.20 21.44 -12.19
CA SER A 342 25.41 22.00 -11.08
C SER A 342 25.98 23.34 -10.61
N GLU A 343 25.86 24.38 -11.44
CA GLU A 343 26.59 25.67 -11.37
C GLU A 343 26.49 26.49 -10.05
N ASN A 344 25.82 26.03 -8.98
CA ASN A 344 25.55 26.86 -7.79
C ASN A 344 25.81 26.21 -6.42
N ARG A 345 26.45 25.04 -6.30
CA ARG A 345 26.73 24.42 -4.99
C ARG A 345 28.11 23.80 -4.91
N THR A 346 28.82 24.05 -3.80
CA THR A 346 30.05 23.32 -3.47
C THR A 346 29.65 21.98 -2.82
N TYR A 347 30.15 20.88 -3.38
CA TYR A 347 29.97 19.53 -2.83
C TYR A 347 31.23 19.10 -2.09
N GLY A 348 31.08 18.32 -1.03
CA GLY A 348 32.18 17.87 -0.18
C GLY A 348 31.97 18.11 1.31
N SER A 349 32.94 17.70 2.13
CA SER A 349 32.95 17.85 3.58
C SER A 349 34.36 18.14 4.10
N ILE A 350 34.55 19.27 4.79
CA ILE A 350 35.77 19.55 5.58
C ILE A 350 35.84 18.74 6.88
N LEU A 351 34.78 18.01 7.21
CA LEU A 351 34.73 17.12 8.38
C LEU A 351 35.23 15.73 7.97
N PRO A 352 36.07 15.10 8.80
CA PRO A 352 36.64 13.81 8.47
C PRO A 352 35.59 12.70 8.50
N TYR A 353 35.76 11.70 7.64
CA TYR A 353 34.90 10.52 7.64
C TYR A 353 35.56 9.30 8.29
N GLU A 354 34.72 8.37 8.76
CA GLU A 354 35.18 7.09 9.32
C GLU A 354 34.99 5.97 8.28
N LEU A 355 36.10 5.41 7.82
CA LEU A 355 36.16 4.20 7.01
C LEU A 355 36.65 3.05 7.89
N THR A 356 35.93 1.93 7.86
CA THR A 356 36.36 0.68 8.46
C THR A 356 36.57 -0.37 7.38
N ILE A 357 37.74 -1.02 7.37
CA ILE A 357 38.02 -2.17 6.51
C ILE A 357 38.29 -3.37 7.42
N ASP A 358 37.53 -4.44 7.24
CA ASP A 358 37.69 -5.67 8.01
C ASP A 358 37.68 -6.91 7.09
N MET A 359 37.95 -8.07 7.68
CA MET A 359 37.93 -9.35 7.00
C MET A 359 37.44 -10.44 7.95
N ALA A 360 36.65 -11.35 7.40
CA ALA A 360 36.30 -12.59 8.06
C ALA A 360 36.37 -13.79 7.10
N ASN A 361 36.31 -14.99 7.68
CA ASN A 361 36.23 -16.23 6.92
C ASN A 361 34.85 -16.33 6.26
N MET A 362 34.81 -16.60 4.96
CA MET A 362 33.56 -16.87 4.24
C MET A 362 32.93 -18.16 4.79
N PRO A 363 31.69 -18.12 5.31
CA PRO A 363 30.96 -19.35 5.60
C PRO A 363 30.75 -20.13 4.29
N ALA A 364 30.56 -21.44 4.42
CA ALA A 364 30.19 -22.23 3.25
C ALA A 364 28.78 -21.86 2.83
N ASP A 365 28.55 -21.77 1.53
CA ASP A 365 27.24 -21.67 0.90
C ASP A 365 26.32 -22.76 1.48
N GLU A 366 25.21 -22.32 2.09
CA GLU A 366 24.29 -23.15 2.85
C GLU A 366 23.65 -24.24 1.97
N ASP A 367 23.34 -23.94 0.72
CA ASP A 367 22.62 -24.81 -0.21
C ASP A 367 23.47 -25.23 -1.43
N ASN A 368 24.68 -24.64 -1.57
CA ASN A 368 25.61 -24.83 -2.69
C ASN A 368 24.97 -24.49 -4.05
N PHE A 369 23.94 -23.64 -4.07
CA PHE A 369 23.18 -23.27 -5.25
C PHE A 369 23.73 -22.01 -5.90
N SER A 370 24.85 -22.17 -6.60
CA SER A 370 25.39 -21.07 -7.40
C SER A 370 24.67 -20.93 -8.76
N VAL A 371 24.21 -19.71 -9.06
CA VAL A 371 23.67 -19.29 -10.37
C VAL A 371 24.80 -18.81 -11.32
N GLN A 372 26.00 -19.38 -11.22
CA GLN A 372 27.15 -19.02 -12.07
C GLN A 372 26.92 -19.19 -13.58
N ASN A 373 25.87 -19.91 -13.97
CA ASN A 373 25.37 -19.92 -15.34
C ASN A 373 24.03 -19.16 -15.33
N LYS A 374 23.84 -18.23 -16.27
CA LYS A 374 22.58 -17.47 -16.55
C LYS A 374 21.36 -18.36 -16.91
N GLU A 375 21.32 -19.59 -16.43
CA GLU A 375 20.32 -20.62 -16.66
C GLU A 375 19.12 -20.46 -15.73
N LEU A 376 19.21 -19.71 -14.63
CA LEU A 376 18.10 -19.48 -13.70
C LEU A 376 17.93 -17.99 -13.43
N ASP A 377 17.04 -17.33 -14.17
CA ASP A 377 16.68 -15.93 -13.94
C ASP A 377 15.36 -15.87 -13.16
N ILE A 378 15.46 -15.92 -11.83
CA ILE A 378 14.29 -15.78 -10.94
C ILE A 378 13.68 -14.37 -10.95
N PHE A 379 14.35 -13.41 -11.58
CA PHE A 379 13.92 -12.00 -11.71
C PHE A 379 13.06 -11.77 -12.96
N SER A 380 13.21 -12.60 -14.00
CA SER A 380 12.51 -12.45 -15.29
C SER A 380 10.98 -12.58 -15.21
N GLY A 381 10.46 -13.25 -14.18
CA GLY A 381 9.04 -13.63 -14.09
C GLY A 381 8.63 -14.73 -15.07
N GLU A 382 9.58 -15.33 -15.80
CA GLU A 382 9.30 -16.46 -16.68
C GLU A 382 9.02 -17.74 -15.87
N PRO A 383 8.07 -18.59 -16.30
CA PRO A 383 7.81 -19.86 -15.64
C PRO A 383 9.04 -20.76 -15.59
N LEU A 384 9.25 -21.43 -14.45
CA LEU A 384 10.35 -22.38 -14.29
C LEU A 384 10.12 -23.62 -15.18
N THR A 385 11.21 -24.16 -15.72
CA THR A 385 11.21 -25.48 -16.37
C THR A 385 11.33 -26.60 -15.33
N ALA A 386 10.98 -27.83 -15.71
CA ALA A 386 11.14 -29.00 -14.83
C ALA A 386 12.61 -29.26 -14.45
N GLU A 387 13.57 -28.95 -15.34
CA GLU A 387 15.01 -29.11 -15.05
C GLU A 387 15.49 -28.12 -13.99
N GLN A 388 15.12 -26.84 -14.13
CA GLN A 388 15.38 -25.80 -13.14
C GLN A 388 14.74 -26.14 -11.79
N SER A 389 13.48 -26.57 -11.81
CA SER A 389 12.72 -26.96 -10.62
C SER A 389 13.37 -28.13 -9.88
N ALA A 390 13.84 -29.15 -10.62
CA ALA A 390 14.55 -30.29 -10.04
C ALA A 390 15.88 -29.87 -9.38
N LYS A 391 16.63 -28.94 -10.00
CA LYS A 391 17.88 -28.41 -9.44
C LYS A 391 17.61 -27.65 -8.14
N MET A 392 16.61 -26.77 -8.13
CA MET A 392 16.20 -26.03 -6.92
C MET A 392 15.78 -26.99 -5.81
N MET A 393 14.94 -27.98 -6.12
CA MET A 393 14.47 -28.98 -5.14
C MET A 393 15.60 -29.87 -4.58
N GLN A 394 16.68 -30.09 -5.33
CA GLN A 394 17.84 -30.87 -4.92
C GLN A 394 18.77 -30.09 -3.98
N SER A 395 18.98 -28.80 -4.25
CA SER A 395 19.85 -27.95 -3.45
C SER A 395 19.18 -27.42 -2.19
N ALA A 396 17.87 -27.16 -2.24
CA ALA A 396 17.14 -26.50 -1.16
C ALA A 396 17.32 -27.16 0.22
N VAL A 397 17.71 -26.34 1.20
CA VAL A 397 17.95 -26.75 2.59
C VAL A 397 16.62 -26.94 3.32
N ALA A 398 16.47 -28.05 4.03
CA ALA A 398 15.24 -28.30 4.79
C ALA A 398 15.03 -27.27 5.91
N MET A 399 13.81 -26.73 5.99
CA MET A 399 13.39 -25.76 7.01
C MET A 399 11.98 -26.12 7.51
N ASN A 400 11.75 -26.02 8.82
CA ASN A 400 10.42 -26.22 9.42
C ASN A 400 9.62 -24.90 9.41
N LEU A 401 8.29 -25.00 9.56
CA LEU A 401 7.38 -23.84 9.51
C LEU A 401 7.50 -22.87 10.70
N THR A 402 8.33 -23.19 11.70
CA THR A 402 8.62 -22.34 12.87
C THR A 402 10.10 -21.98 12.99
N ASP A 403 10.91 -22.38 12.00
CA ASP A 403 12.35 -22.16 12.04
C ASP A 403 12.68 -20.70 11.72
N LYS A 404 13.83 -20.27 12.25
CA LYS A 404 14.55 -19.08 11.82
C LYS A 404 15.90 -19.52 11.27
N LYS A 405 16.28 -18.97 10.12
CA LYS A 405 17.55 -19.25 9.45
C LYS A 405 18.28 -17.95 9.24
N THR A 406 19.51 -17.90 9.73
CA THR A 406 20.44 -16.81 9.46
C THR A 406 21.45 -17.31 8.45
N ALA A 407 21.59 -16.60 7.33
CA ALA A 407 22.46 -16.95 6.22
C ALA A 407 23.00 -15.68 5.55
N LEU A 408 23.91 -15.85 4.60
CA LEU A 408 24.59 -14.76 3.88
C LEU A 408 24.50 -15.03 2.39
N LEU A 409 24.18 -14.02 1.58
CA LEU A 409 24.30 -14.13 0.13
C LEU A 409 25.77 -13.92 -0.25
N GLN A 410 26.45 -14.96 -0.73
CA GLN A 410 27.91 -15.00 -0.82
C GLN A 410 28.49 -14.44 -2.12
N GLN A 411 27.67 -14.31 -3.16
CA GLN A 411 28.05 -13.78 -4.47
C GLN A 411 26.91 -12.94 -5.08
N ASP A 412 27.19 -12.21 -6.16
CA ASP A 412 26.15 -11.54 -6.92
C ASP A 412 25.17 -12.56 -7.52
N GLN A 413 23.87 -12.25 -7.45
CA GLN A 413 22.76 -13.15 -7.84
C GLN A 413 22.76 -14.51 -7.13
N ASP A 414 23.31 -14.57 -5.92
CA ASP A 414 23.19 -15.74 -5.07
C ASP A 414 21.72 -15.98 -4.70
N VAL A 415 21.35 -17.25 -4.61
CA VAL A 415 19.96 -17.64 -4.31
C VAL A 415 20.00 -18.73 -3.27
N ASP A 416 19.62 -18.38 -2.05
CA ASP A 416 19.46 -19.34 -0.98
C ASP A 416 18.08 -19.97 -1.04
N LEU A 417 18.05 -21.29 -1.17
CA LEU A 417 16.85 -22.09 -1.31
C LEU A 417 16.54 -22.86 -0.04
N TYR A 418 15.31 -22.73 0.44
CA TYR A 418 14.82 -23.45 1.61
C TYR A 418 13.60 -24.29 1.25
N LYS A 419 13.68 -25.60 1.48
CA LYS A 419 12.55 -26.50 1.25
C LYS A 419 11.72 -26.63 2.51
N VAL A 420 10.43 -26.32 2.38
CA VAL A 420 9.44 -26.46 3.46
C VAL A 420 8.36 -27.45 3.04
N LYS A 421 7.80 -28.15 4.03
CA LYS A 421 6.72 -29.11 3.82
C LYS A 421 5.73 -28.99 4.97
N ALA A 422 4.46 -28.79 4.64
CA ALA A 422 3.39 -28.86 5.60
C ALA A 422 2.86 -30.30 5.70
N THR A 423 2.62 -30.80 6.91
CA THR A 423 2.00 -32.13 7.12
C THR A 423 0.47 -32.06 7.09
N GLU A 424 -0.07 -30.89 7.37
CA GLU A 424 -1.48 -30.53 7.43
C GLU A 424 -1.66 -29.18 6.73
N ASP A 425 -2.87 -28.86 6.28
CA ASP A 425 -3.15 -27.56 5.68
C ASP A 425 -2.85 -26.47 6.71
N THR A 426 -1.93 -25.55 6.40
CA THR A 426 -1.36 -24.62 7.40
C THR A 426 -1.20 -23.24 6.82
N ILE A 427 -1.69 -22.23 7.54
CA ILE A 427 -1.43 -20.83 7.22
C ILE A 427 -0.13 -20.40 7.87
N VAL A 428 0.78 -19.90 7.06
CA VAL A 428 2.10 -19.41 7.49
C VAL A 428 2.29 -17.96 7.09
N SER A 429 3.18 -17.25 7.78
CA SER A 429 3.75 -15.99 7.30
C SER A 429 5.25 -16.13 7.15
N THR A 430 5.79 -15.49 6.11
CA THR A 430 7.22 -15.38 5.85
C THR A 430 7.73 -14.02 6.32
N GLY A 431 8.77 -14.02 7.14
CA GLY A 431 9.48 -12.81 7.54
C GLY A 431 10.89 -12.83 6.97
N LEU A 432 11.33 -11.69 6.44
CA LEU A 432 12.72 -11.47 6.05
C LEU A 432 13.21 -10.25 6.80
N ALA A 433 14.30 -10.42 7.56
CA ALA A 433 14.91 -9.38 8.37
C ALA A 433 16.42 -9.33 8.10
N GLY A 434 17.04 -8.23 8.50
CA GLY A 434 18.42 -7.88 8.12
C GLY A 434 18.41 -6.70 7.17
N ASP A 435 19.57 -6.06 7.03
CA ASP A 435 19.80 -4.96 6.09
C ASP A 435 20.93 -5.37 5.13
N PRO A 436 20.66 -6.36 4.25
CA PRO A 436 21.64 -6.76 3.26
C PRO A 436 21.71 -5.60 2.26
N LEU A 437 22.90 -5.12 1.93
CA LEU A 437 23.07 -4.02 0.96
C LEU A 437 22.35 -4.38 -0.35
N GLY A 438 21.19 -3.78 -0.60
CA GLY A 438 20.30 -4.07 -1.73
C GLY A 438 18.87 -4.49 -1.34
N GLU A 439 17.91 -4.30 -2.26
CA GLU A 439 16.54 -4.81 -2.08
C GLU A 439 16.57 -6.34 -2.07
N THR A 440 16.43 -6.93 -0.87
CA THR A 440 16.36 -8.38 -0.72
C THR A 440 14.96 -8.87 -1.04
N MET A 441 14.88 -9.90 -1.86
CA MET A 441 13.62 -10.47 -2.32
C MET A 441 13.40 -11.87 -1.78
N LEU A 442 12.12 -12.21 -1.62
CA LEU A 442 11.63 -13.49 -1.16
C LEU A 442 10.54 -13.95 -2.13
N LYS A 443 10.74 -15.14 -2.69
CA LYS A 443 9.74 -15.85 -3.50
C LYS A 443 9.36 -17.17 -2.85
N LEU A 444 8.08 -17.52 -2.95
CA LEU A 444 7.57 -18.84 -2.54
C LEU A 444 7.07 -19.58 -3.77
N TYR A 445 7.57 -20.80 -3.95
CA TYR A 445 7.16 -21.71 -5.02
C TYR A 445 6.46 -22.95 -4.44
N GLU A 446 5.41 -23.41 -5.12
CA GLU A 446 4.74 -24.68 -4.88
C GLU A 446 5.21 -25.72 -5.91
N TYR A 447 5.62 -26.90 -5.45
CA TYR A 447 6.05 -27.98 -6.33
C TYR A 447 4.85 -28.81 -6.79
N ASP A 448 4.59 -28.80 -8.10
CA ASP A 448 3.63 -29.70 -8.72
C ASP A 448 4.28 -31.05 -9.02
N GLU A 449 3.82 -32.11 -8.34
CA GLU A 449 4.36 -33.47 -8.51
C GLU A 449 4.03 -34.06 -9.89
N GLU A 450 2.99 -33.59 -10.58
CA GLU A 450 2.59 -34.12 -11.89
C GLU A 450 3.48 -33.60 -13.02
N SER A 451 3.68 -32.28 -13.09
CA SER A 451 4.55 -31.67 -14.09
C SER A 451 6.03 -31.69 -13.70
N GLY A 452 6.33 -31.82 -12.40
CA GLY A 452 7.69 -31.67 -11.86
C GLY A 452 8.18 -30.22 -11.85
N VAL A 453 7.26 -29.25 -11.92
CA VAL A 453 7.56 -27.82 -12.01
C VAL A 453 7.24 -27.10 -10.70
N LEU A 454 8.09 -26.15 -10.31
CA LEU A 454 7.84 -25.18 -9.25
C LEU A 454 7.03 -24.00 -9.81
N ALA A 455 5.78 -23.85 -9.36
CA ALA A 455 4.92 -22.73 -9.71
C ALA A 455 5.02 -21.61 -8.67
N GLU A 456 5.11 -20.35 -9.10
CA GLU A 456 5.19 -19.21 -8.19
C GLU A 456 3.86 -19.01 -7.45
N LYS A 457 3.92 -18.90 -6.12
CA LYS A 457 2.76 -18.70 -5.23
C LYS A 457 2.79 -17.32 -4.56
N MET A 458 3.99 -16.75 -4.34
CA MET A 458 4.18 -15.43 -3.75
C MET A 458 5.42 -14.74 -4.31
N ASP A 459 5.29 -13.43 -4.54
CA ASP A 459 6.38 -12.50 -4.85
C ASP A 459 6.24 -11.24 -3.99
N ASN A 460 7.30 -10.90 -3.24
CA ASN A 460 7.35 -9.70 -2.40
C ASN A 460 8.06 -8.50 -3.08
N SER A 461 8.46 -8.64 -4.35
CA SER A 461 9.16 -7.59 -5.10
C SER A 461 8.31 -6.33 -5.27
N LEU A 462 8.95 -5.19 -5.51
CA LEU A 462 8.27 -3.93 -5.85
C LEU A 462 7.32 -4.10 -7.07
N PHE A 463 7.66 -5.01 -7.99
CA PHE A 463 6.85 -5.37 -9.16
C PHE A 463 5.63 -6.22 -8.78
N GLY A 464 5.81 -7.21 -7.90
CA GLY A 464 4.72 -7.95 -7.25
C GLY A 464 3.80 -7.00 -6.47
N MET A 465 4.36 -5.99 -5.82
CA MET A 465 3.57 -5.00 -5.09
C MET A 465 2.75 -4.07 -6.00
N LEU A 466 3.32 -3.63 -7.11
CA LEU A 466 2.65 -2.80 -8.12
C LEU A 466 1.45 -3.52 -8.77
N LEU A 467 1.49 -4.85 -8.82
CA LEU A 467 0.43 -5.71 -9.38
C LEU A 467 -0.62 -6.16 -8.33
N GLY A 468 -0.56 -5.61 -7.10
CA GLY A 468 -1.52 -5.91 -6.03
C GLY A 468 -0.98 -6.75 -4.88
N GLY A 469 0.30 -7.09 -4.88
CA GLY A 469 0.98 -7.67 -3.72
C GLY A 469 1.13 -6.66 -2.57
N GLY A 470 0.68 -6.98 -1.37
CA GLY A 470 0.96 -6.14 -0.20
C GLY A 470 2.45 -6.13 0.17
N ALA A 471 2.96 -4.95 0.60
CA ALA A 471 4.24 -4.84 1.31
C ALA A 471 4.07 -5.35 2.75
N GLY A 472 4.65 -6.52 3.04
CA GLY A 472 4.59 -7.15 4.35
C GLY A 472 4.06 -8.57 4.23
N GLY A 473 4.88 -9.54 4.64
CA GLY A 473 4.68 -10.98 4.46
C GLY A 473 3.21 -11.39 4.39
N GLN A 474 2.75 -11.70 3.18
CA GLN A 474 1.40 -12.21 3.00
C GLN A 474 1.30 -13.57 3.68
N ASN A 475 0.20 -13.79 4.40
CA ASN A 475 -0.12 -15.10 4.91
C ASN A 475 -0.37 -16.02 3.71
N GLN A 476 0.23 -17.21 3.71
CA GLN A 476 0.12 -18.20 2.63
C GLN A 476 -0.47 -19.49 3.19
N LEU A 477 -1.42 -20.09 2.47
CA LEU A 477 -1.92 -21.42 2.75
C LEU A 477 -0.97 -22.45 2.13
N LEU A 478 -0.35 -23.28 2.95
CA LEU A 478 0.42 -24.44 2.51
C LEU A 478 -0.43 -25.69 2.69
N GLU A 479 -0.67 -26.42 1.60
CA GLU A 479 -1.48 -27.63 1.62
C GLU A 479 -0.70 -28.82 2.17
N ALA A 480 -1.44 -29.73 2.82
CA ALA A 480 -0.91 -30.92 3.43
C ALA A 480 -0.18 -31.79 2.41
N ASN A 481 1.03 -32.18 2.76
CA ASN A 481 1.91 -33.08 2.02
C ASN A 481 2.49 -32.53 0.71
N LYS A 482 2.11 -31.32 0.27
CA LYS A 482 2.80 -30.61 -0.82
C LYS A 482 4.18 -30.12 -0.39
N GLN A 483 5.08 -29.94 -1.36
CA GLN A 483 6.43 -29.43 -1.14
C GLN A 483 6.53 -28.01 -1.68
N TYR A 484 7.28 -27.18 -0.96
CA TYR A 484 7.45 -25.78 -1.30
C TYR A 484 8.93 -25.40 -1.21
N VAL A 485 9.33 -24.41 -2.00
CA VAL A 485 10.67 -23.83 -1.96
C VAL A 485 10.54 -22.33 -1.74
N VAL A 486 11.17 -21.83 -0.68
CA VAL A 486 11.39 -20.40 -0.46
C VAL A 486 12.73 -20.06 -1.07
N ALA A 487 12.78 -19.05 -1.93
CA ALA A 487 14.01 -18.52 -2.51
C ALA A 487 14.27 -17.12 -1.96
N VAL A 488 15.46 -16.90 -1.42
CA VAL A 488 15.94 -15.60 -0.94
C VAL A 488 17.09 -15.14 -1.81
N THR A 489 17.06 -13.90 -2.29
CA THR A 489 18.10 -13.33 -3.16
C THR A 489 18.20 -11.81 -2.95
N SER A 490 19.22 -11.16 -3.52
CA SER A 490 19.39 -9.70 -3.54
C SER A 490 19.35 -9.15 -4.96
N LEU A 491 18.77 -7.95 -5.12
CA LEU A 491 18.92 -7.16 -6.34
C LEU A 491 20.29 -6.47 -6.35
N GLY A 492 21.28 -7.13 -6.95
CA GLY A 492 22.44 -6.46 -7.55
C GLY A 492 23.66 -6.18 -6.69
N SER A 493 23.95 -6.94 -5.63
CA SER A 493 25.30 -7.07 -5.03
C SER A 493 25.36 -8.09 -3.91
N ILE A 494 26.60 -8.47 -3.55
CA ILE A 494 26.93 -9.23 -2.32
C ILE A 494 26.62 -8.36 -1.13
N THR A 495 25.91 -8.92 -0.16
CA THR A 495 25.38 -8.12 0.94
C THR A 495 26.35 -8.04 2.11
N GLY A 496 27.20 -9.06 2.32
CA GLY A 496 28.16 -9.11 3.44
C GLY A 496 27.58 -9.15 4.85
N GLN A 497 26.30 -8.81 4.97
CA GLN A 497 25.50 -8.78 6.16
C GLN A 497 24.54 -9.96 6.10
N PRO A 498 24.41 -10.71 7.20
CA PRO A 498 23.50 -11.83 7.23
C PRO A 498 22.05 -11.35 7.18
N TYR A 499 21.20 -12.08 6.47
CA TYR A 499 19.74 -11.96 6.61
C TYR A 499 19.21 -13.02 7.57
N GLU A 500 18.03 -12.79 8.13
CA GLU A 500 17.24 -13.76 8.88
C GLU A 500 15.93 -14.04 8.14
N LEU A 501 15.79 -15.26 7.61
CA LEU A 501 14.53 -15.80 7.11
C LEU A 501 13.78 -16.46 8.26
N ALA A 502 12.52 -16.09 8.44
CA ALA A 502 11.62 -16.67 9.43
C ALA A 502 10.38 -17.25 8.76
N MET A 503 10.10 -18.52 9.04
CA MET A 503 8.79 -19.12 8.81
C MET A 503 8.01 -19.03 10.12
N ASN A 504 6.78 -18.53 10.07
CA ASN A 504 5.91 -18.47 11.23
C ASN A 504 4.58 -19.17 10.92
N GLU A 505 4.41 -20.36 11.48
CA GLU A 505 3.11 -21.04 11.55
C GLU A 505 2.13 -20.16 12.35
N ILE A 506 1.07 -19.70 11.67
CA ILE A 506 0.01 -18.94 12.31
C ILE A 506 -1.02 -19.91 12.87
N THR A 507 -1.51 -20.80 12.02
CA THR A 507 -2.50 -21.78 12.43
C THR A 507 -2.60 -22.92 11.44
N LYS A 508 -2.98 -24.09 11.96
CA LYS A 508 -3.41 -25.21 11.13
C LYS A 508 -4.85 -24.99 10.75
N VAL A 509 -5.14 -25.14 9.46
CA VAL A 509 -6.48 -25.06 8.92
C VAL A 509 -7.16 -26.38 9.22
N GLU A 510 -8.23 -26.34 10.00
CA GLU A 510 -9.14 -27.48 10.00
C GLU A 510 -9.81 -27.50 8.62
N LYS A 511 -9.62 -28.61 7.91
CA LYS A 511 -10.25 -28.85 6.61
C LYS A 511 -11.75 -28.63 6.70
N ASP A 512 -12.34 -28.28 5.56
CA ASP A 512 -13.79 -28.23 5.39
C ASP A 512 -14.45 -29.49 5.93
N GLN A 513 -15.59 -29.29 6.57
CA GLN A 513 -16.33 -30.38 7.22
C GLN A 513 -16.68 -31.46 6.21
N HIS A 514 -16.74 -31.11 4.93
CA HIS A 514 -17.11 -31.96 3.82
C HIS A 514 -15.97 -32.27 2.83
N GLY A 515 -14.75 -31.81 3.09
CA GLY A 515 -13.60 -31.95 2.18
C GLY A 515 -13.73 -31.06 0.93
N ALA A 516 -12.98 -31.36 -0.14
CA ALA A 516 -12.99 -30.56 -1.37
C ALA A 516 -14.29 -30.77 -2.17
N ASN A 517 -15.35 -30.03 -1.83
CA ASN A 517 -16.64 -30.02 -2.52
C ASN A 517 -16.74 -28.90 -3.56
N ASN A 518 -15.64 -28.61 -4.26
CA ASN A 518 -15.50 -27.39 -5.05
C ASN A 518 -16.13 -27.46 -6.44
N ASP A 519 -16.60 -28.63 -6.83
CA ASP A 519 -17.13 -28.91 -8.17
C ASP A 519 -18.48 -29.63 -8.08
N PRO A 520 -19.30 -29.60 -9.15
CA PRO A 520 -20.57 -30.32 -9.19
C PRO A 520 -20.44 -31.82 -8.87
N GLU A 521 -19.33 -32.45 -9.27
CA GLU A 521 -19.08 -33.89 -9.06
C GLU A 521 -18.79 -34.23 -7.59
N THR A 522 -18.27 -33.27 -6.82
CA THR A 522 -17.91 -33.43 -5.40
C THR A 522 -18.88 -32.72 -4.46
N ALA A 523 -19.94 -32.12 -5.00
CA ALA A 523 -20.90 -31.33 -4.25
C ALA A 523 -21.53 -32.10 -3.08
N THR A 524 -21.59 -31.43 -1.93
CA THR A 524 -22.10 -31.98 -0.68
C THR A 524 -23.63 -32.05 -0.71
N PRO A 525 -24.27 -33.21 -0.48
CA PRO A 525 -25.73 -33.28 -0.42
C PRO A 525 -26.30 -32.46 0.73
N ILE A 526 -27.28 -31.61 0.44
CA ILE A 526 -28.02 -30.82 1.43
C ILE A 526 -29.51 -31.06 1.29
N THR A 527 -30.23 -31.07 2.41
CA THR A 527 -31.68 -31.30 2.43
C THR A 527 -32.46 -30.04 2.82
N ILE A 528 -33.75 -30.06 2.55
CA ILE A 528 -34.64 -28.99 2.99
C ILE A 528 -34.78 -29.00 4.53
N ASN A 529 -34.83 -27.83 5.14
CA ASN A 529 -34.85 -27.63 6.61
C ASN A 529 -33.61 -28.16 7.33
N SER A 530 -32.43 -28.03 6.71
CA SER A 530 -31.14 -28.33 7.33
C SER A 530 -30.15 -27.19 7.13
N SER A 531 -29.14 -27.11 7.98
CA SER A 531 -27.98 -26.23 7.80
C SER A 531 -26.68 -27.02 7.76
N VAL A 532 -25.70 -26.45 7.08
CA VAL A 532 -24.33 -26.94 6.96
C VAL A 532 -23.38 -25.80 7.33
N LYS A 533 -22.25 -26.16 7.91
CA LYS A 533 -21.20 -25.22 8.31
C LYS A 533 -19.92 -25.59 7.58
N ASP A 534 -19.25 -24.59 7.03
CA ASP A 534 -17.99 -24.77 6.31
C ASP A 534 -17.16 -23.50 6.34
N ARG A 535 -15.99 -23.56 5.72
CA ARG A 535 -15.08 -22.43 5.54
C ARG A 535 -14.73 -22.35 4.06
N ALA A 536 -14.55 -21.14 3.57
CA ALA A 536 -13.88 -20.95 2.28
C ALA A 536 -12.59 -20.22 2.62
N ILE A 537 -11.47 -20.93 2.55
CA ILE A 537 -10.23 -20.45 3.17
C ILE A 537 -9.51 -19.48 2.26
N ASP A 538 -9.48 -19.76 0.96
CA ASP A 538 -8.72 -18.98 -0.03
C ASP A 538 -9.61 -18.07 -0.88
N GLY A 539 -9.00 -17.05 -1.48
CA GLY A 539 -9.67 -16.21 -2.48
C GLY A 539 -9.98 -17.01 -3.73
N GLY A 540 -11.28 -17.15 -4.06
CA GLY A 540 -11.74 -17.98 -5.18
C GLY A 540 -12.13 -19.41 -4.78
N ASP A 541 -11.97 -19.76 -3.51
CA ASP A 541 -12.49 -21.02 -2.97
C ASP A 541 -14.02 -21.07 -3.06
N MET A 542 -14.54 -22.21 -3.50
CA MET A 542 -15.95 -22.41 -3.78
C MET A 542 -16.39 -23.73 -3.19
N ASP A 543 -17.45 -23.70 -2.38
CA ASP A 543 -18.05 -24.89 -1.81
C ASP A 543 -19.42 -25.14 -2.45
N MET A 544 -19.59 -26.30 -3.10
CA MET A 544 -20.84 -26.67 -3.74
C MET A 544 -21.67 -27.61 -2.87
N TYR A 545 -22.98 -27.34 -2.84
CA TYR A 545 -23.99 -28.17 -2.20
C TYR A 545 -25.07 -28.59 -3.19
N TYR A 546 -25.47 -29.86 -3.19
CA TYR A 546 -26.48 -30.39 -4.10
C TYR A 546 -27.80 -30.69 -3.38
N TYR A 547 -28.88 -30.09 -3.87
CA TYR A 547 -30.25 -30.28 -3.39
C TYR A 547 -31.16 -30.81 -4.49
N LYS A 548 -31.85 -31.92 -4.22
CA LYS A 548 -32.85 -32.49 -5.13
C LYS A 548 -34.23 -32.63 -4.43
N PRO A 549 -35.19 -31.73 -4.69
CA PRO A 549 -36.53 -31.80 -4.12
C PRO A 549 -37.31 -33.06 -4.54
N THR A 550 -38.07 -33.62 -3.59
CA THR A 550 -38.95 -34.78 -3.80
C THR A 550 -40.37 -34.40 -4.23
N GLU A 551 -40.75 -33.14 -4.03
CA GLU A 551 -42.01 -32.49 -4.41
C GLU A 551 -41.75 -31.03 -4.78
N ASP A 552 -42.69 -30.41 -5.51
CA ASP A 552 -42.58 -28.99 -5.84
C ASP A 552 -42.69 -28.17 -4.55
N THR A 553 -41.63 -27.44 -4.21
CA THR A 553 -41.56 -26.64 -2.99
C THR A 553 -40.82 -25.35 -3.27
N LEU A 554 -41.32 -24.25 -2.73
CA LEU A 554 -40.53 -23.03 -2.64
C LEU A 554 -39.44 -23.28 -1.57
N THR A 555 -38.19 -23.05 -1.94
CA THR A 555 -37.01 -23.32 -1.11
C THR A 555 -36.26 -22.01 -0.89
N SER A 556 -35.96 -21.68 0.36
CA SER A 556 -35.07 -20.57 0.69
C SER A 556 -33.74 -21.05 1.18
N PHE A 557 -32.72 -20.22 0.97
CA PHE A 557 -31.42 -20.37 1.59
C PHE A 557 -31.01 -19.12 2.35
N SER A 558 -30.13 -19.30 3.34
CA SER A 558 -29.41 -18.19 3.98
C SER A 558 -27.97 -18.59 4.27
N LEU A 559 -27.05 -17.65 4.08
CA LEU A 559 -25.63 -17.77 4.38
C LEU A 559 -25.28 -16.74 5.45
N ASN A 560 -24.77 -17.21 6.57
CA ASN A 560 -24.36 -16.35 7.68
C ASN A 560 -22.91 -16.62 8.04
N VAL A 561 -22.10 -15.57 8.20
CA VAL A 561 -20.77 -15.73 8.79
C VAL A 561 -20.94 -16.00 10.29
N VAL A 562 -20.45 -17.14 10.75
CA VAL A 562 -20.51 -17.52 12.17
C VAL A 562 -19.69 -16.53 12.99
N GLY A 563 -20.28 -16.03 14.07
CA GLY A 563 -19.63 -15.09 14.97
C GLY A 563 -18.40 -15.72 15.64
N MET A 564 -17.28 -15.01 15.61
CA MET A 564 -16.06 -15.40 16.33
C MET A 564 -15.86 -14.44 17.50
N ASP A 565 -15.50 -14.97 18.67
CA ASP A 565 -15.29 -14.18 19.88
C ASP A 565 -14.11 -13.20 19.68
N PRO A 566 -14.21 -11.92 20.13
CA PRO A 566 -13.14 -10.95 19.96
C PRO A 566 -11.79 -11.36 20.57
N ALA A 567 -11.78 -12.11 21.67
CA ALA A 567 -10.54 -12.61 22.27
C ALA A 567 -9.91 -13.74 21.44
N GLU A 568 -10.72 -14.49 20.70
CA GLU A 568 -10.25 -15.49 19.73
C GLU A 568 -9.70 -14.80 18.48
N MET A 569 -10.42 -13.81 17.94
CA MET A 569 -9.97 -13.01 16.79
C MET A 569 -8.60 -12.36 17.04
N ALA A 570 -8.35 -11.89 18.25
CA ALA A 570 -7.08 -11.25 18.64
C ALA A 570 -5.86 -12.17 18.57
N LYS A 571 -6.03 -13.49 18.44
CA LYS A 571 -4.92 -14.44 18.26
C LYS A 571 -4.36 -14.46 16.83
N TYR A 572 -5.11 -13.94 15.86
CA TYR A 572 -4.80 -14.02 14.45
C TYR A 572 -4.55 -12.61 13.86
N PRO A 573 -3.78 -12.50 12.77
CA PRO A 573 -3.74 -11.28 11.98
C PRO A 573 -5.14 -10.85 11.56
N GLY A 574 -5.44 -9.55 11.67
CA GLY A 574 -6.78 -9.02 11.39
C GLY A 574 -7.31 -9.34 9.99
N SER A 575 -6.42 -9.51 9.01
CA SER A 575 -6.77 -9.94 7.65
C SER A 575 -7.47 -11.32 7.62
N LEU A 576 -7.02 -12.28 8.44
CA LEU A 576 -7.57 -13.65 8.47
C LEU A 576 -8.95 -13.75 9.13
N VAL A 577 -9.31 -12.80 9.98
CA VAL A 577 -10.53 -12.82 10.80
C VAL A 577 -11.48 -11.65 10.49
N SER A 578 -11.16 -10.88 9.45
CA SER A 578 -12.05 -9.87 8.89
C SER A 578 -13.36 -10.50 8.40
N HIS A 579 -14.40 -9.69 8.16
CA HIS A 579 -15.65 -10.22 7.62
C HIS A 579 -15.40 -10.69 6.17
N PRO A 580 -15.55 -11.99 5.86
CA PRO A 580 -15.31 -12.50 4.52
C PRO A 580 -16.37 -12.00 3.55
N LEU A 581 -15.99 -11.92 2.27
CA LEU A 581 -16.88 -11.51 1.20
C LEU A 581 -17.29 -12.75 0.40
N TYR A 582 -18.55 -13.15 0.57
CA TYR A 582 -19.13 -14.30 -0.09
C TYR A 582 -20.07 -13.92 -1.24
N ALA A 583 -20.22 -14.84 -2.18
CA ALA A 583 -21.30 -14.89 -3.14
C ALA A 583 -21.98 -16.27 -3.05
N VAL A 584 -23.31 -16.32 -3.15
CA VAL A 584 -24.05 -17.57 -3.31
C VAL A 584 -24.52 -17.69 -4.75
N LEU A 585 -24.22 -18.81 -5.40
CA LEU A 585 -24.63 -19.12 -6.77
C LEU A 585 -25.63 -20.26 -6.74
N VAL A 586 -26.84 -20.06 -7.27
CA VAL A 586 -27.83 -21.15 -7.43
C VAL A 586 -27.89 -21.54 -8.90
N MET A 587 -27.68 -22.82 -9.20
CA MET A 587 -27.58 -23.38 -10.55
C MET A 587 -28.57 -24.54 -10.70
N GLU A 588 -29.38 -24.52 -11.77
CA GLU A 588 -30.42 -25.54 -12.03
C GLU A 588 -29.85 -26.71 -12.86
N ASP A 589 -29.78 -27.91 -12.26
CA ASP A 589 -29.57 -29.20 -12.94
C ASP A 589 -30.94 -29.71 -13.41
N THR A 590 -31.35 -29.24 -14.59
CA THR A 590 -32.67 -29.39 -15.21
C THR A 590 -33.04 -30.87 -15.38
N ASN A 591 -32.06 -31.70 -15.72
CA ASN A 591 -32.27 -33.12 -15.98
C ASN A 591 -32.10 -33.99 -14.70
N GLY A 592 -31.56 -33.41 -13.62
CA GLY A 592 -31.37 -34.02 -12.32
C GLY A 592 -30.30 -35.12 -12.31
N ASN A 593 -29.32 -35.07 -13.20
CA ASN A 593 -28.27 -36.09 -13.36
C ASN A 593 -27.07 -35.89 -12.42
N GLY A 594 -27.01 -34.77 -11.69
CA GLY A 594 -25.91 -34.44 -10.78
C GLY A 594 -24.68 -33.86 -11.48
N THR A 595 -24.84 -33.29 -12.67
CA THR A 595 -23.81 -32.54 -13.41
C THR A 595 -24.42 -31.26 -13.98
N ILE A 596 -23.59 -30.28 -14.37
CA ILE A 596 -24.04 -29.08 -15.07
C ILE A 596 -23.79 -29.27 -16.56
N ASP A 597 -24.85 -29.29 -17.36
CA ASP A 597 -24.75 -29.32 -18.82
C ASP A 597 -24.44 -27.90 -19.38
N PRO A 598 -23.84 -27.77 -20.57
CA PRO A 598 -23.57 -26.46 -21.18
C PRO A 598 -24.81 -25.56 -21.38
N GLU A 599 -26.01 -26.15 -21.52
CA GLU A 599 -27.28 -25.41 -21.61
C GLU A 599 -27.78 -24.90 -20.24
N GLU A 600 -27.18 -25.38 -19.15
CA GLU A 600 -27.51 -25.05 -17.76
C GLU A 600 -26.53 -24.04 -17.16
N GLU A 601 -25.32 -23.91 -17.72
CA GLU A 601 -24.32 -22.88 -17.34
C GLU A 601 -24.85 -21.45 -17.48
N GLU A 602 -25.83 -21.21 -18.36
CA GLU A 602 -26.48 -19.89 -18.52
C GLU A 602 -27.59 -19.64 -17.48
N LYS A 603 -27.98 -20.65 -16.68
CA LYS A 603 -29.07 -20.58 -15.68
C LYS A 603 -28.54 -20.43 -14.26
N VAL A 604 -27.58 -19.53 -14.05
CA VAL A 604 -27.00 -19.24 -12.73
C VAL A 604 -27.63 -17.98 -12.15
N SER A 605 -28.13 -18.08 -10.92
CA SER A 605 -28.64 -16.94 -10.15
C SER A 605 -27.62 -16.56 -9.06
N PRO A 606 -26.86 -15.46 -9.23
CA PRO A 606 -25.91 -15.00 -8.22
C PRO A 606 -26.58 -14.13 -7.16
N TYR A 607 -26.16 -14.29 -5.91
CA TYR A 607 -26.56 -13.50 -4.75
C TYR A 607 -25.29 -13.02 -4.06
N VAL A 608 -25.11 -11.70 -3.96
CA VAL A 608 -23.87 -11.10 -3.44
C VAL A 608 -24.24 -10.05 -2.39
N GLU A 609 -23.65 -10.14 -1.19
CA GLU A 609 -23.78 -9.15 -0.12
C GLU A 609 -22.40 -8.93 0.50
N LEU A 610 -22.03 -7.67 0.75
CA LEU A 610 -20.67 -7.30 1.16
C LEU A 610 -20.54 -7.10 2.68
N GLN A 611 -21.65 -6.94 3.42
CA GLN A 611 -21.61 -6.55 4.84
C GLN A 611 -22.61 -7.27 5.76
N ALA A 612 -23.44 -8.16 5.21
CA ALA A 612 -24.53 -8.82 5.94
C ALA A 612 -24.72 -10.28 5.50
N SER A 613 -25.69 -10.96 6.11
CA SER A 613 -26.12 -12.30 5.70
C SER A 613 -26.69 -12.29 4.29
N ILE A 614 -26.29 -13.25 3.45
CA ILE A 614 -26.91 -13.46 2.14
C ILE A 614 -28.14 -14.32 2.33
N SER A 615 -29.30 -13.90 1.84
CA SER A 615 -30.49 -14.75 1.79
C SER A 615 -31.13 -14.71 0.41
N GLY A 616 -31.82 -15.79 0.06
CA GLY A 616 -32.54 -15.90 -1.20
C GLY A 616 -33.49 -17.08 -1.21
N SER A 617 -34.22 -17.25 -2.30
CA SER A 617 -35.08 -18.41 -2.53
C SER A 617 -35.10 -18.80 -3.99
N PHE A 618 -35.62 -19.98 -4.29
CA PHE A 618 -35.86 -20.50 -5.63
C PHE A 618 -36.97 -21.56 -5.56
N GLN A 619 -37.66 -21.81 -6.67
CA GLN A 619 -38.65 -22.88 -6.72
C GLN A 619 -37.96 -24.21 -7.01
N GLY A 620 -37.94 -25.08 -6.01
CA GLY A 620 -37.54 -26.47 -6.17
C GLY A 620 -38.62 -27.23 -6.93
N LYS A 621 -38.30 -27.72 -8.14
CA LYS A 621 -39.19 -28.54 -8.97
C LYS A 621 -38.89 -30.02 -8.76
N LYS A 622 -39.91 -30.83 -8.57
CA LYS A 622 -39.78 -32.28 -8.40
C LYS A 622 -39.00 -32.89 -9.57
N GLY A 623 -37.89 -33.56 -9.25
CA GLY A 623 -37.05 -34.27 -10.21
C GLY A 623 -35.90 -33.47 -10.81
N VAL A 624 -35.89 -32.14 -10.62
CA VAL A 624 -34.80 -31.22 -10.97
C VAL A 624 -33.81 -31.15 -9.81
N GLY A 625 -32.52 -31.05 -10.08
CA GLY A 625 -31.46 -30.82 -9.10
C GLY A 625 -31.05 -29.35 -9.02
N TYR A 626 -30.45 -28.94 -7.91
CA TYR A 626 -29.95 -27.58 -7.69
C TYR A 626 -28.58 -27.63 -7.03
N PHE A 627 -27.60 -26.99 -7.65
CA PHE A 627 -26.32 -26.70 -7.01
C PHE A 627 -26.36 -25.32 -6.37
N ILE A 628 -25.87 -25.25 -5.13
CA ILE A 628 -25.76 -24.02 -4.35
C ILE A 628 -24.28 -23.86 -4.04
N GLY A 629 -23.61 -22.96 -4.75
CA GLY A 629 -22.18 -22.67 -4.58
C GLY A 629 -21.97 -21.49 -3.63
N VAL A 630 -21.17 -21.65 -2.59
CA VAL A 630 -20.68 -20.56 -1.74
C VAL A 630 -19.28 -20.22 -2.19
N LEU A 631 -19.09 -19.05 -2.79
CA LEU A 631 -17.82 -18.59 -3.35
C LEU A 631 -17.22 -17.47 -2.48
N GLN A 632 -15.97 -17.63 -2.04
CA GLN A 632 -15.18 -16.52 -1.52
C GLN A 632 -14.63 -15.68 -2.67
N HIS A 633 -14.91 -14.38 -2.68
CA HIS A 633 -14.66 -13.55 -3.86
C HIS A 633 -13.15 -13.38 -4.17
N PRO A 634 -12.65 -13.73 -5.37
CA PRO A 634 -11.22 -13.81 -5.67
C PRO A 634 -10.48 -12.46 -5.73
N PHE A 635 -11.16 -11.36 -6.08
CA PHE A 635 -10.51 -10.03 -6.17
C PHE A 635 -10.47 -9.24 -4.85
N PHE A 636 -11.20 -9.69 -3.83
CA PHE A 636 -11.33 -9.00 -2.55
C PHE A 636 -11.10 -9.92 -1.34
N GLY A 637 -11.13 -11.23 -1.55
CA GLY A 637 -10.85 -12.25 -0.54
C GLY A 637 -9.36 -12.54 -0.47
N THR A 638 -8.74 -12.17 0.64
CA THR A 638 -7.51 -12.80 1.12
C THR A 638 -7.87 -14.07 1.89
N LEU A 639 -6.87 -14.84 2.35
CA LEU A 639 -7.10 -15.94 3.28
C LEU A 639 -8.03 -15.54 4.44
N ASN A 640 -9.04 -16.36 4.74
CA ASN A 640 -9.98 -16.12 5.84
C ASN A 640 -10.28 -17.44 6.59
N ILE A 641 -10.35 -17.40 7.91
CA ILE A 641 -10.57 -18.60 8.74
C ILE A 641 -11.96 -18.67 9.36
N ARG A 642 -12.85 -17.74 9.02
CA ARG A 642 -14.19 -17.68 9.60
C ARG A 642 -15.09 -18.75 8.97
N GLU A 643 -15.79 -19.47 9.84
CA GLU A 643 -16.84 -20.40 9.43
C GLU A 643 -18.07 -19.63 8.95
N TYR A 644 -18.75 -20.14 7.94
CA TYR A 644 -20.09 -19.74 7.55
C TYR A 644 -21.09 -20.86 7.84
N GLU A 645 -22.37 -20.51 7.90
CA GLU A 645 -23.49 -21.44 7.99
C GLU A 645 -24.45 -21.20 6.83
N LEU A 646 -24.57 -22.19 5.93
CA LEU A 646 -25.56 -22.23 4.86
C LEU A 646 -26.78 -23.03 5.35
N SER A 647 -27.96 -22.43 5.32
CA SER A 647 -29.22 -23.07 5.70
C SER A 647 -30.15 -23.17 4.51
N LEU A 648 -30.83 -24.30 4.33
CA LEU A 648 -31.98 -24.44 3.42
C LEU A 648 -33.25 -24.65 4.22
N SER A 649 -34.35 -24.04 3.80
CA SER A 649 -35.66 -24.15 4.47
C SER A 649 -36.81 -24.19 3.46
N ALA A 650 -37.83 -24.98 3.78
CA ALA A 650 -39.07 -25.01 3.01
C ALA A 650 -39.90 -23.77 3.36
N VAL A 651 -40.55 -23.21 2.36
CA VAL A 651 -41.30 -21.96 2.50
C VAL A 651 -42.79 -22.23 2.39
N ASN A 652 -43.55 -21.86 3.42
CA ASN A 652 -45.00 -21.91 3.40
C ASN A 652 -45.57 -20.57 2.91
N GLY A 653 -45.44 -20.30 1.61
CA GLY A 653 -46.05 -19.14 0.97
C GLY A 653 -46.55 -19.52 -0.42
N GLU A 654 -47.84 -19.34 -0.70
CA GLU A 654 -48.34 -19.36 -2.07
C GLU A 654 -48.10 -17.98 -2.68
N ASP A 655 -47.61 -17.92 -3.92
CA ASP A 655 -47.53 -16.70 -4.73
C ASP A 655 -48.84 -15.89 -4.62
N GLU A 656 -48.69 -14.66 -4.13
CA GLU A 656 -49.76 -13.74 -3.77
C GLU A 656 -50.61 -13.32 -4.97
N ASP A 657 -50.04 -13.42 -6.17
CA ASP A 657 -50.58 -12.90 -7.42
C ASP A 657 -50.73 -13.98 -8.51
N LYS A 658 -50.41 -15.26 -8.25
CA LYS A 658 -50.47 -16.44 -9.16
C LYS A 658 -51.62 -16.57 -10.17
N ASP A 659 -52.78 -15.99 -9.88
CA ASP A 659 -53.95 -15.97 -10.79
C ASP A 659 -54.03 -14.70 -11.68
N SER A 660 -53.04 -13.81 -11.58
CA SER A 660 -52.94 -12.54 -12.27
C SER A 660 -52.30 -12.77 -13.64
N VAL A 661 -52.91 -12.20 -14.68
CA VAL A 661 -52.39 -12.26 -16.04
C VAL A 661 -52.12 -10.85 -16.50
N VAL A 662 -50.86 -10.52 -16.74
CA VAL A 662 -50.43 -9.19 -17.15
C VAL A 662 -50.47 -9.07 -18.67
N LYS A 663 -51.26 -8.12 -19.18
CA LYS A 663 -51.31 -7.80 -20.62
C LYS A 663 -50.98 -6.34 -20.85
N LYS A 664 -49.84 -6.06 -21.51
CA LYS A 664 -49.32 -4.70 -21.74
C LYS A 664 -49.12 -3.93 -20.42
N ASN A 665 -48.50 -4.55 -19.41
CA ASN A 665 -48.27 -3.97 -18.08
C ASN A 665 -49.56 -3.58 -17.33
N ILE A 666 -50.66 -4.29 -17.62
CA ILE A 666 -51.93 -4.15 -16.91
C ILE A 666 -52.25 -5.53 -16.32
N PRO A 667 -52.21 -5.69 -14.98
CA PRO A 667 -52.58 -6.95 -14.32
C PRO A 667 -54.09 -7.15 -14.35
N SER A 668 -54.54 -8.40 -14.49
CA SER A 668 -55.96 -8.77 -14.39
C SER A 668 -56.46 -8.71 -12.94
N LYS A 669 -55.59 -8.99 -11.97
CA LYS A 669 -55.86 -8.99 -10.53
C LYS A 669 -54.71 -8.32 -9.76
N PRO A 670 -54.58 -6.98 -9.79
CA PRO A 670 -53.53 -6.29 -9.03
C PRO A 670 -53.70 -6.46 -7.52
N LEU A 671 -52.58 -6.50 -6.80
CA LEU A 671 -52.51 -6.47 -5.35
C LEU A 671 -53.01 -5.14 -4.78
N ALA A 672 -53.51 -5.18 -3.54
CA ALA A 672 -54.07 -4.03 -2.85
C ALA A 672 -53.04 -3.37 -1.93
N LEU A 673 -53.03 -2.03 -1.90
CA LEU A 673 -52.31 -1.27 -0.88
C LEU A 673 -53.21 -1.00 0.33
N THR A 674 -52.69 -1.16 1.54
CA THR A 674 -53.39 -0.88 2.80
C THR A 674 -53.19 0.58 3.19
N ALA A 675 -54.27 1.29 3.54
CA ALA A 675 -54.18 2.68 3.98
C ALA A 675 -53.76 2.77 5.46
N GLY A 676 -52.81 3.66 5.77
CA GLY A 676 -52.37 3.99 7.13
C GLY A 676 -52.23 5.50 7.35
N ASP A 677 -51.78 5.90 8.54
CA ASP A 677 -51.76 7.31 8.97
C ASP A 677 -50.87 8.22 8.11
N ASN A 678 -49.85 7.64 7.45
CA ASN A 678 -48.85 8.37 6.65
C ASN A 678 -48.82 7.99 5.16
N GLY A 679 -49.88 7.38 4.62
CA GLY A 679 -49.95 6.96 3.23
C GLY A 679 -50.55 5.57 3.04
N TRP A 680 -50.11 4.86 2.01
CA TRP A 680 -50.48 3.47 1.77
C TRP A 680 -49.26 2.57 1.80
N THR A 681 -49.40 1.36 2.30
CA THR A 681 -48.31 0.37 2.39
C THR A 681 -48.77 -1.00 1.92
N ALA A 682 -47.82 -1.79 1.42
CA ALA A 682 -48.00 -3.22 1.21
C ALA A 682 -46.67 -3.94 1.42
N THR A 683 -46.77 -5.23 1.67
CA THR A 683 -45.64 -6.16 1.64
C THR A 683 -45.88 -7.17 0.53
N GLY A 684 -44.81 -7.57 -0.14
CA GLY A 684 -44.81 -8.65 -1.13
C GLY A 684 -43.58 -9.51 -0.96
N LEU A 685 -43.53 -10.61 -1.69
CA LEU A 685 -42.39 -11.52 -1.74
C LEU A 685 -41.88 -11.53 -3.18
N TYR A 686 -40.57 -11.72 -3.37
CA TYR A 686 -40.08 -12.09 -4.69
C TYR A 686 -40.25 -13.61 -4.82
N ASN A 687 -41.38 -14.05 -5.35
CA ASN A 687 -41.70 -15.48 -5.40
C ASN A 687 -40.71 -16.24 -6.31
N GLY A 688 -40.24 -17.40 -5.85
CA GLY A 688 -39.38 -18.27 -6.66
C GLY A 688 -40.16 -19.00 -7.76
N GLY A 689 -39.47 -19.37 -8.85
CA GLY A 689 -40.04 -20.26 -9.89
C GLY A 689 -40.79 -19.57 -11.02
N VAL A 690 -40.74 -18.24 -11.06
CA VAL A 690 -41.24 -17.44 -12.17
C VAL A 690 -40.14 -17.31 -13.22
N GLU A 691 -40.46 -17.68 -14.47
CA GLU A 691 -39.53 -17.53 -15.59
C GLU A 691 -39.21 -16.03 -15.77
N PHE A 692 -37.91 -15.68 -15.67
CA PHE A 692 -37.39 -14.29 -15.66
C PHE A 692 -37.66 -13.46 -14.40
N GLY A 693 -37.92 -14.12 -13.26
CA GLY A 693 -38.12 -13.47 -11.97
C GLY A 693 -39.56 -13.04 -11.72
N ASP A 694 -39.90 -12.88 -10.45
CA ASP A 694 -41.24 -12.51 -10.03
C ASP A 694 -41.50 -11.00 -10.17
N SER A 695 -42.75 -10.63 -10.44
CA SER A 695 -43.14 -9.24 -10.51
C SER A 695 -44.57 -8.98 -10.02
N ASP A 696 -44.65 -8.21 -8.95
CA ASP A 696 -45.90 -7.84 -8.32
C ASP A 696 -46.44 -6.51 -8.83
N TYR A 697 -47.75 -6.43 -9.00
CA TYR A 697 -48.42 -5.19 -9.41
C TYR A 697 -49.45 -4.70 -8.39
N TYR A 698 -49.16 -3.56 -7.75
CA TYR A 698 -50.06 -2.90 -6.80
C TYR A 698 -50.93 -1.84 -7.45
N LEU A 699 -52.21 -1.81 -7.07
CA LEU A 699 -53.17 -0.81 -7.54
C LEU A 699 -53.13 0.46 -6.67
N PHE A 700 -52.74 1.59 -7.26
CA PHE A 700 -52.84 2.90 -6.63
C PHE A 700 -53.88 3.80 -7.33
N ASN A 701 -54.91 4.22 -6.58
CA ASN A 701 -55.95 5.11 -7.07
C ASN A 701 -55.70 6.55 -6.59
N ASN A 702 -55.15 7.38 -7.48
CA ASN A 702 -54.86 8.78 -7.18
C ASN A 702 -56.10 9.66 -7.39
N ASN A 703 -56.50 10.45 -6.38
CA ASN A 703 -57.78 11.17 -6.37
C ASN A 703 -57.73 12.61 -6.94
N LYS A 704 -56.54 13.23 -6.99
CA LYS A 704 -56.32 14.60 -7.50
C LYS A 704 -54.92 14.72 -8.12
N LYS A 705 -54.65 15.84 -8.80
CA LYS A 705 -53.29 16.13 -9.25
C LYS A 705 -52.41 16.49 -8.04
N GLN A 706 -51.37 15.71 -7.77
CA GLN A 706 -50.48 15.89 -6.62
C GLN A 706 -49.14 15.19 -6.82
N ASN A 707 -48.17 15.49 -5.96
CA ASN A 707 -46.91 14.75 -5.90
C ASN A 707 -47.13 13.46 -5.12
N VAL A 708 -46.69 12.35 -5.70
CA VAL A 708 -46.80 11.02 -5.13
C VAL A 708 -45.38 10.46 -5.01
N THR A 709 -44.97 10.16 -3.81
CA THR A 709 -43.71 9.48 -3.51
C THR A 709 -43.99 8.00 -3.36
N VAL A 710 -43.32 7.16 -4.14
CA VAL A 710 -43.38 5.70 -4.02
C VAL A 710 -41.99 5.23 -3.62
N SER A 711 -41.89 4.39 -2.59
CA SER A 711 -40.65 3.75 -2.21
C SER A 711 -40.80 2.24 -2.05
N VAL A 712 -39.74 1.51 -2.33
CA VAL A 712 -39.62 0.06 -2.11
C VAL A 712 -38.35 -0.18 -1.32
N THR A 713 -38.47 -0.97 -0.25
CA THR A 713 -37.32 -1.44 0.54
C THR A 713 -37.19 -2.94 0.34
N SER A 714 -36.07 -3.37 -0.25
CA SER A 714 -35.71 -4.79 -0.42
C SER A 714 -35.31 -5.46 0.91
N PRO A 715 -35.39 -6.78 0.99
CA PRO A 715 -34.53 -7.58 1.87
C PRO A 715 -33.04 -7.34 1.65
N ALA A 716 -32.22 -7.70 2.64
CA ALA A 716 -30.76 -7.70 2.50
C ALA A 716 -30.34 -8.62 1.34
N GLY A 717 -29.30 -8.24 0.58
CA GLY A 717 -28.82 -9.04 -0.55
C GLY A 717 -29.65 -8.97 -1.85
N LEU A 718 -30.79 -8.25 -1.88
CA LEU A 718 -31.60 -8.07 -3.10
C LEU A 718 -31.72 -6.61 -3.57
N ASP A 719 -31.89 -6.43 -4.89
CA ASP A 719 -32.02 -5.12 -5.51
C ASP A 719 -33.38 -4.95 -6.20
N SER A 720 -34.21 -4.06 -5.63
CA SER A 720 -35.57 -3.81 -6.09
C SER A 720 -35.56 -2.92 -7.32
N VAL A 721 -36.46 -3.19 -8.25
CA VAL A 721 -36.77 -2.30 -9.37
C VAL A 721 -38.21 -1.81 -9.25
N LEU A 722 -38.38 -0.49 -9.21
CA LEU A 722 -39.68 0.15 -9.07
C LEU A 722 -40.15 0.76 -10.40
N SER A 723 -41.31 0.33 -10.90
CA SER A 723 -41.92 0.90 -12.12
C SER A 723 -43.36 1.36 -11.91
N ILE A 724 -43.71 2.56 -12.39
CA ILE A 724 -45.07 3.12 -12.30
C ILE A 724 -45.70 3.16 -13.70
N TYR A 725 -46.82 2.48 -13.88
CA TYR A 725 -47.61 2.47 -15.12
C TYR A 725 -48.95 3.19 -14.92
N ASN A 726 -49.44 3.85 -15.97
CA ASN A 726 -50.80 4.39 -15.95
C ASN A 726 -51.86 3.34 -16.34
N HIS A 727 -53.14 3.71 -16.25
CA HIS A 727 -54.27 2.83 -16.60
C HIS A 727 -54.29 2.28 -18.05
N LYS A 728 -53.43 2.78 -18.95
CA LYS A 728 -53.27 2.28 -20.33
C LYS A 728 -52.02 1.41 -20.49
N GLY A 729 -51.30 1.10 -19.41
CA GLY A 729 -50.06 0.32 -19.43
C GLY A 729 -48.83 1.10 -19.89
N ARG A 730 -48.91 2.43 -20.02
CA ARG A 730 -47.76 3.26 -20.40
C ARG A 730 -46.92 3.56 -19.16
N LEU A 731 -45.62 3.29 -19.25
CA LEU A 731 -44.63 3.63 -18.24
C LEU A 731 -44.61 5.14 -18.00
N ILE A 732 -44.69 5.53 -16.73
CA ILE A 732 -44.56 6.90 -16.24
C ILE A 732 -43.14 7.13 -15.74
N GLN A 733 -42.63 6.19 -14.94
CA GLN A 733 -41.31 6.26 -14.33
C GLN A 733 -40.82 4.85 -13.99
N LYS A 734 -39.52 4.60 -14.17
CA LYS A 734 -38.79 3.43 -13.66
C LYS A 734 -37.63 3.95 -12.81
N VAL A 735 -37.37 3.35 -11.67
CA VAL A 735 -36.26 3.68 -10.75
C VAL A 735 -35.58 2.39 -10.33
N ASP A 736 -34.25 2.45 -10.43
CA ASP A 736 -33.25 1.43 -10.20
C ASP A 736 -31.94 2.23 -9.99
N THR A 737 -31.89 2.97 -8.88
CA THR A 737 -30.89 4.05 -8.67
C THR A 737 -29.91 3.72 -7.56
N TYR A 738 -30.36 2.96 -6.55
CA TYR A 738 -29.55 2.56 -5.41
C TYR A 738 -29.19 1.07 -5.53
N PHE A 739 -28.20 0.62 -4.77
CA PHE A 739 -27.64 -0.72 -4.91
C PHE A 739 -28.38 -1.71 -4.00
N VAL A 740 -28.03 -3.00 -4.11
CA VAL A 740 -28.48 -4.10 -3.23
C VAL A 740 -28.70 -3.65 -1.78
N GLY A 741 -29.92 -3.85 -1.26
CA GLY A 741 -30.30 -3.55 0.13
C GLY A 741 -30.74 -2.10 0.43
N ASP A 742 -30.58 -1.15 -0.51
CA ASP A 742 -31.05 0.23 -0.34
C ASP A 742 -32.55 0.38 -0.68
N THR A 743 -33.15 1.50 -0.22
CA THR A 743 -34.54 1.83 -0.55
C THR A 743 -34.62 2.59 -1.86
N GLU A 744 -35.26 1.99 -2.86
CA GLU A 744 -35.66 2.67 -4.09
C GLU A 744 -36.77 3.67 -3.80
N GLU A 745 -36.59 4.95 -4.13
CA GLU A 745 -37.61 5.99 -3.91
C GLU A 745 -37.76 6.90 -5.13
N VAL A 746 -39.00 7.25 -5.47
CA VAL A 746 -39.30 8.23 -6.51
C VAL A 746 -40.48 9.12 -6.20
N THR A 747 -40.36 10.40 -6.50
CA THR A 747 -41.46 11.36 -6.42
C THR A 747 -41.91 11.80 -7.81
N VAL A 748 -43.17 11.50 -8.15
CA VAL A 748 -43.79 11.81 -9.46
C VAL A 748 -45.03 12.67 -9.30
N ASN A 749 -45.22 13.65 -10.19
CA ASN A 749 -46.45 14.45 -10.24
C ASN A 749 -47.53 13.69 -11.04
N LEU A 750 -48.51 13.10 -10.35
CA LEU A 750 -49.55 12.29 -10.97
C LEU A 750 -50.87 13.05 -11.06
N ASN A 751 -51.56 12.92 -12.19
CA ASN A 751 -52.94 13.39 -12.34
C ASN A 751 -53.92 12.46 -11.60
N LYS A 752 -55.18 12.90 -11.43
CA LYS A 752 -56.25 12.01 -10.96
C LYS A 752 -56.37 10.82 -11.92
N GLY A 753 -56.30 9.59 -11.40
CA GLY A 753 -56.33 8.39 -12.22
C GLY A 753 -55.92 7.13 -11.49
N ARG A 754 -55.96 6.02 -12.24
CA ARG A 754 -55.54 4.70 -11.79
C ARG A 754 -54.11 4.43 -12.27
N TYR A 755 -53.28 3.93 -11.36
CA TYR A 755 -51.87 3.60 -11.60
C TYR A 755 -51.58 2.19 -11.08
N PHE A 756 -50.63 1.52 -11.74
CA PHE A 756 -50.10 0.23 -11.34
C PHE A 756 -48.64 0.42 -10.98
N ILE A 757 -48.28 0.03 -9.75
CA ILE A 757 -46.92 0.07 -9.24
C ILE A 757 -46.39 -1.34 -9.36
N LYS A 758 -45.43 -1.56 -10.26
CA LYS A 758 -44.74 -2.82 -10.43
C LYS A 758 -43.49 -2.83 -9.57
N VAL A 759 -43.28 -3.91 -8.83
CA VAL A 759 -42.05 -4.21 -8.10
C VAL A 759 -41.50 -5.52 -8.67
N GLU A 760 -40.22 -5.56 -8.96
CA GLU A 760 -39.48 -6.74 -9.43
C GLU A 760 -38.05 -6.69 -8.86
N GLU A 761 -37.31 -7.79 -8.93
CA GLU A 761 -35.87 -7.82 -8.58
C GLU A 761 -35.04 -7.71 -9.88
N VAL A 762 -33.92 -6.98 -9.85
CA VAL A 762 -33.17 -6.61 -11.08
C VAL A 762 -32.61 -7.80 -11.87
N ASN A 763 -32.22 -8.87 -11.17
CA ASN A 763 -31.69 -10.12 -11.72
C ASN A 763 -32.73 -11.25 -11.72
N GLY A 764 -33.96 -10.97 -11.29
CA GLY A 764 -35.01 -11.97 -11.11
C GLY A 764 -34.78 -12.90 -9.92
N ALA A 765 -33.96 -12.49 -8.95
CA ALA A 765 -33.73 -13.24 -7.73
C ALA A 765 -34.98 -13.27 -6.85
N SER A 766 -35.16 -14.35 -6.10
CA SER A 766 -36.30 -14.56 -5.20
C SER A 766 -35.90 -14.49 -3.73
N SER A 767 -36.81 -14.12 -2.84
CA SER A 767 -36.59 -14.11 -1.39
C SER A 767 -37.90 -14.29 -0.61
N ASN A 768 -37.75 -14.82 0.61
CA ASN A 768 -38.82 -14.98 1.59
C ASN A 768 -38.96 -13.81 2.56
N ASP A 769 -37.93 -12.98 2.64
CA ASP A 769 -38.04 -11.76 3.42
C ASP A 769 -38.92 -10.81 2.63
N PRO A 770 -39.97 -10.23 3.24
CA PRO A 770 -40.88 -9.38 2.50
C PRO A 770 -40.21 -8.06 2.15
N TYR A 771 -40.30 -7.66 0.89
CA TYR A 771 -40.06 -6.27 0.54
C TYR A 771 -41.26 -5.43 0.97
N THR A 772 -41.04 -4.14 1.20
CA THR A 772 -42.11 -3.21 1.61
C THR A 772 -42.29 -2.10 0.59
N VAL A 773 -43.51 -1.94 0.08
CA VAL A 773 -43.91 -0.80 -0.77
C VAL A 773 -44.58 0.26 0.09
N ASN A 774 -44.16 1.51 -0.07
CA ASN A 774 -44.78 2.67 0.56
C ASN A 774 -45.20 3.69 -0.49
N VAL A 775 -46.40 4.24 -0.37
CA VAL A 775 -46.92 5.32 -1.21
C VAL A 775 -47.35 6.48 -0.34
N LYS A 776 -46.73 7.64 -0.52
CA LYS A 776 -47.03 8.88 0.21
C LYS A 776 -47.49 9.95 -0.76
N VAL A 777 -48.42 10.80 -0.34
CA VAL A 777 -48.89 11.95 -1.11
C VAL A 777 -48.61 13.23 -0.34
N LYS A 778 -48.17 14.28 -1.04
CA LYS A 778 -47.97 15.63 -0.48
C LYS A 778 -49.02 16.61 -0.98
#